data_AF-A0A2Z6AUK5-F1
#
_entry.id   AF-A0A2Z6AUK5-F1
#
_cell.length_a   1.000
_cell.length_b   1.000
_cell.length_c   1.000
_cell.angle_alpha   90.00
_cell.angle_beta   90.00
_cell.angle_gamma   90.00
#
_symmetry.space_group_name_H-M   'P 1'
#
loop_
_entity.id
_entity.type
_entity.pdbx_description
1 polymer ?
#
loop_
_entity_poly.entity_id
_entity_poly.type
_entity_poly.pdbx_seq_one_letter_code
_entity_poly.pdbx_strand_id
1 'polypeptide(L)'
;MAQHSSLSAKFIKKMSTAYIRLCSEVEDENEVVRRLDAFIKKGLSIIGLKLSSDKLEERSQKIAKVAIQHAKRKMERQNYLLDLKLGGKSGYTIQFLPDLRIPRTPETETRWCEFLDTLAAKTRIGADKVTGEIGVLYREGEWLGDLMLADEIHSLSVIPDIHTVQGDFIARGALKVNSAFTHELQIMGGLHLHHDILRQSPPNITFRGALTLFGFRSFLDVAVQPDRMKLWGVGPGTKVNVRNDRFEFIENHSGDEDRYILKGLNVLSSFHWRGESWTRISQERIDPDLFEAVYGRMHRICMVLGLGADYIAKSVSRMPDNIDRLTLYLVLSLQNAPNKDKTSSERSATLRLLDGLAALRPPFSHKRVESKPVQDALKSFTMKDAEQTATLASQPRKKISEKLIRTDLQLITRCKDETLSPNDFFDNGLHSIHSLLLAFTSEDMKDRLRLAFDPLQQAFGDVADKIDEKHRPSFSDLLANTKITLQTLNKGLVPYGGKHTTKGLQAEINDASKLSIKEICRRITNTPFESEEKSYSDDGQLLRQLYELKTLDCTKLQFDAGQMLALLLPKLASNGAQLLDEARQVLLHGAVRGPVALGLGKRLEGISPEQCLSELRAWYRSLLVVVQTFNGLTVSSNTMDLESERQAKEIAMISLPPHVTREINNRLKRMTLLWGLGSDFLEPIESALADNLRRVDFYLALNRGITSASPRSTLSKEDRVLVEKTSSSLNTLLHCLDTADSEEAEAALKDLKDSALDKLGVIFTKPRHKVESFAIRKDKEYLDSLQDTRQTMDKVFSSSGKFLLFANSCLESTEVKRAISNSIKPIYFALAKLGSAANGVTTNDLLRHTCDPEEFLNHIALSGKDKEAQAIEEALAKICKKSIEDLVADLRKSCKAGAEGELGRDHEFLGRVLALKGTPLGTLQLDAKRSAMLLLLNLESHIAARVKNMFEAGQLAGRPTKRIVTMVQDRLQWELNIIRAYNKLTNVPR
;
A
#
# COMPACT_ATOMS: atom_id res chain seq x y z
N MET A 1 30.75 -22.65 -27.03
CA MET A 1 31.94 -21.96 -27.60
C MET A 1 32.83 -21.38 -26.49
N ALA A 2 33.54 -22.20 -25.70
CA ALA A 2 34.20 -21.75 -24.46
C ALA A 2 35.62 -22.31 -24.20
N GLN A 3 36.43 -22.57 -25.23
CA GLN A 3 37.80 -23.09 -25.02
C GLN A 3 38.95 -22.26 -25.62
N HIS A 4 38.69 -21.21 -26.42
CA HIS A 4 39.76 -20.34 -26.95
C HIS A 4 40.15 -19.14 -26.06
N SER A 5 39.44 -18.87 -24.96
CA SER A 5 39.75 -17.75 -24.05
C SER A 5 40.86 -18.03 -23.02
N SER A 6 41.29 -19.30 -22.83
CA SER A 6 42.19 -19.67 -21.72
C SER A 6 43.69 -19.46 -22.00
N LEU A 7 44.12 -19.54 -23.27
CA LEU A 7 45.53 -19.40 -23.66
C LEU A 7 45.94 -17.93 -23.79
N SER A 8 45.09 -17.09 -24.38
CA SER A 8 45.31 -15.65 -24.50
C SER A 8 45.38 -14.97 -23.13
N ALA A 9 44.49 -15.34 -22.20
CA ALA A 9 44.51 -14.82 -20.83
C ALA A 9 45.77 -15.24 -20.06
N LYS A 10 46.23 -16.49 -20.19
CA LYS A 10 47.48 -16.97 -19.57
C LYS A 10 48.71 -16.26 -20.16
N PHE A 11 48.72 -16.00 -21.46
CA PHE A 11 49.80 -15.27 -22.13
C PHE A 11 49.87 -13.81 -21.69
N ILE A 12 48.73 -13.09 -21.68
CA ILE A 12 48.61 -11.72 -21.17
C ILE A 12 49.06 -11.66 -19.69
N LYS A 13 48.68 -12.64 -18.86
CA LYS A 13 49.12 -12.71 -17.46
C LYS A 13 50.63 -12.85 -17.32
N LYS A 14 51.28 -13.70 -18.14
CA LYS A 14 52.75 -13.81 -18.18
C LYS A 14 53.42 -12.50 -18.62
N MET A 15 52.91 -11.86 -19.68
CA MET A 15 53.44 -10.57 -20.14
C MET A 15 53.25 -9.45 -19.12
N SER A 16 52.11 -9.41 -18.42
CA SER A 16 51.89 -8.43 -17.35
C SER A 16 52.86 -8.63 -16.18
N THR A 17 53.23 -9.88 -15.86
CA THR A 17 54.23 -10.18 -14.83
C THR A 17 55.64 -9.80 -15.28
N ALA A 18 55.97 -10.01 -16.55
CA ALA A 18 57.24 -9.58 -17.14
C ALA A 18 57.37 -8.05 -17.14
N TYR A 19 56.30 -7.32 -17.47
CA TYR A 19 56.30 -5.86 -17.39
C TYR A 19 56.53 -5.34 -15.97
N ILE A 20 55.84 -5.88 -14.96
CA ILE A 20 56.06 -5.49 -13.54
C ILE A 20 57.53 -5.70 -13.13
N ARG A 21 58.13 -6.83 -13.54
CA ARG A 21 59.53 -7.12 -13.26
C ARG A 21 60.47 -6.15 -14.00
N LEU A 22 60.21 -5.85 -15.26
CA LEU A 22 61.01 -4.89 -16.02
C LEU A 22 60.93 -3.47 -15.43
N CYS A 23 59.75 -3.04 -14.94
CA CYS A 23 59.60 -1.76 -14.24
C CYS A 23 60.40 -1.70 -12.93
N SER A 24 60.73 -2.83 -12.30
CA SER A 24 61.62 -2.86 -11.13
C SER A 24 63.11 -2.88 -11.49
N GLU A 25 63.46 -3.17 -12.75
CA GLU A 25 64.83 -3.30 -13.23
C GLU A 25 65.29 -2.08 -14.07
N VAL A 26 64.36 -1.28 -14.60
CA VAL A 26 64.63 -0.15 -15.51
C VAL A 26 63.74 1.04 -15.14
N GLU A 27 64.35 2.22 -14.95
CA GLU A 27 63.65 3.47 -14.58
C GLU A 27 62.87 4.11 -15.74
N ASP A 28 63.32 3.95 -16.99
CA ASP A 28 62.65 4.52 -18.17
C ASP A 28 61.52 3.61 -18.68
N GLU A 29 60.28 4.11 -18.57
CA GLU A 29 59.07 3.40 -19.02
C GLU A 29 59.08 3.12 -20.54
N ASN A 30 59.70 3.99 -21.36
CA ASN A 30 59.79 3.77 -22.80
C ASN A 30 60.70 2.59 -23.15
N GLU A 31 61.79 2.42 -22.39
CA GLU A 31 62.71 1.31 -22.53
C GLU A 31 62.08 -0.01 -22.03
N VAL A 32 61.29 0.04 -20.96
CA VAL A 32 60.48 -1.11 -20.49
C VAL A 32 59.49 -1.57 -21.56
N VAL A 33 58.79 -0.64 -22.20
CA VAL A 33 57.82 -0.95 -23.26
C VAL A 33 58.51 -1.56 -24.48
N ARG A 34 59.68 -1.05 -24.89
CA ARG A 34 60.48 -1.62 -25.97
C ARG A 34 60.93 -3.05 -25.68
N ARG A 35 61.44 -3.31 -24.47
CA ARG A 35 61.86 -4.66 -24.04
C ARG A 35 60.69 -5.63 -23.96
N LEU A 36 59.53 -5.17 -23.50
CA LEU A 36 58.31 -5.97 -23.48
C LEU A 36 57.84 -6.32 -24.91
N ASP A 37 57.86 -5.36 -25.83
CA ASP A 37 57.49 -5.58 -27.24
C ASP A 37 58.42 -6.60 -27.92
N ALA A 38 59.74 -6.49 -27.71
CA ALA A 38 60.71 -7.46 -28.20
C ALA A 38 60.46 -8.88 -27.63
N PHE A 39 60.09 -8.98 -26.36
CA PHE A 39 59.75 -10.24 -25.70
C PHE A 39 58.45 -10.86 -26.23
N ILE A 40 57.43 -10.04 -26.50
CA ILE A 40 56.16 -10.46 -27.11
C ILE A 40 56.39 -10.93 -28.55
N LYS A 41 57.16 -10.20 -29.36
CA LYS A 41 57.53 -10.57 -30.74
C LYS A 41 58.24 -11.94 -30.77
N LYS A 42 59.19 -12.16 -29.86
CA LYS A 42 59.88 -13.46 -29.70
C LYS A 42 58.95 -14.58 -29.23
N GLY A 43 58.01 -14.28 -28.34
CA GLY A 43 57.00 -15.25 -27.89
C GLY A 43 56.03 -15.65 -29.01
N LEU A 44 55.59 -14.69 -29.82
CA LEU A 44 54.71 -14.93 -30.97
C LEU A 44 55.39 -15.72 -32.09
N SER A 45 56.70 -15.51 -32.32
CA SER A 45 57.46 -16.28 -33.33
C SER A 45 57.62 -17.74 -32.94
N ILE A 46 57.77 -18.05 -31.64
CA ILE A 46 57.87 -19.43 -31.12
C ILE A 46 56.53 -20.19 -31.24
N ILE A 47 55.39 -19.48 -31.19
CA ILE A 47 54.05 -20.08 -31.25
C ILE A 47 53.65 -20.47 -32.70
N GLY A 48 54.48 -20.17 -33.71
CA GLY A 48 54.33 -20.70 -35.07
C GLY A 48 53.23 -20.06 -35.92
N LEU A 49 52.73 -18.89 -35.53
CA LEU A 49 51.77 -18.12 -36.34
C LEU A 49 52.52 -17.44 -37.51
N LYS A 50 52.37 -17.97 -38.73
CA LYS A 50 52.83 -17.31 -39.97
C LYS A 50 52.02 -16.02 -40.21
N LEU A 51 52.36 -14.95 -39.51
CA LEU A 51 51.81 -13.61 -39.71
C LEU A 51 52.80 -12.79 -40.54
N SER A 52 52.30 -11.92 -41.42
CA SER A 52 53.13 -10.91 -42.09
C SER A 52 53.73 -9.95 -41.06
N SER A 53 54.87 -9.31 -41.38
CA SER A 53 55.58 -8.36 -40.50
C SER A 53 54.63 -7.34 -39.87
N ASP A 54 53.77 -6.74 -40.68
CA ASP A 54 52.89 -5.64 -40.26
C ASP A 54 51.79 -6.12 -39.32
N LYS A 55 51.27 -7.33 -39.53
CA LYS A 55 50.27 -7.95 -38.65
C LYS A 55 50.87 -8.45 -37.34
N LEU A 56 52.15 -8.80 -37.34
CA LEU A 56 52.89 -9.18 -36.13
C LEU A 56 53.18 -7.94 -35.27
N GLU A 57 53.57 -6.83 -35.89
CA GLU A 57 53.76 -5.51 -35.26
C GLU A 57 52.46 -5.05 -34.56
N GLU A 58 51.35 -5.02 -35.29
CA GLU A 58 50.04 -4.56 -34.79
C GLU A 58 49.55 -5.43 -33.62
N ARG A 59 49.73 -6.76 -33.73
CA ARG A 59 49.28 -7.71 -32.70
C ARG A 59 50.17 -7.66 -31.46
N SER A 60 51.48 -7.45 -31.62
CA SER A 60 52.41 -7.26 -30.50
C SER A 60 52.06 -6.02 -29.71
N GLN A 61 51.83 -4.89 -30.39
CA GLN A 61 51.43 -3.63 -29.75
C GLN A 61 50.08 -3.75 -29.02
N LYS A 62 49.08 -4.41 -29.62
CA LYS A 62 47.79 -4.68 -28.96
C LYS A 62 47.98 -5.53 -27.69
N ILE A 63 48.79 -6.58 -27.73
CA ILE A 63 49.08 -7.43 -26.57
C ILE A 63 49.86 -6.66 -25.50
N ALA A 64 50.87 -5.88 -25.90
CA ALA A 64 51.66 -5.04 -25.00
C ALA A 64 50.77 -4.04 -24.27
N LYS A 65 49.91 -3.30 -25.00
CA LYS A 65 48.96 -2.35 -24.42
C LYS A 65 48.04 -3.00 -23.38
N VAL A 66 47.47 -4.16 -23.70
CA VAL A 66 46.59 -4.90 -22.78
C VAL A 66 47.38 -5.45 -21.57
N ALA A 67 48.59 -5.95 -21.78
CA ALA A 67 49.45 -6.47 -20.72
C ALA A 67 49.92 -5.37 -19.77
N ILE A 68 50.30 -4.20 -20.28
CA ILE A 68 50.67 -2.99 -19.52
C ILE A 68 49.47 -2.52 -18.71
N GLN A 69 48.29 -2.41 -19.33
CA GLN A 69 47.07 -2.02 -18.62
C GLN A 69 46.72 -3.00 -17.50
N HIS A 70 46.87 -4.31 -17.73
CA HIS A 70 46.66 -5.34 -16.73
C HIS A 70 47.72 -5.31 -15.62
N ALA A 71 48.97 -4.98 -15.96
CA ALA A 71 50.07 -4.85 -15.02
C ALA A 71 49.93 -3.61 -14.12
N LYS A 72 49.62 -2.45 -14.69
CA LYS A 72 49.34 -1.21 -13.95
C LYS A 72 48.23 -1.41 -12.93
N ARG A 73 47.10 -2.00 -13.35
CA ARG A 73 46.00 -2.39 -12.43
C ARG A 73 46.43 -3.37 -11.33
N LYS A 74 47.36 -4.29 -11.63
CA LYS A 74 47.87 -5.25 -10.65
C LYS A 74 48.83 -4.58 -9.65
N MET A 75 49.69 -3.67 -10.11
CA MET A 75 50.55 -2.87 -9.24
C MET A 75 49.73 -1.95 -8.35
N GLU A 76 48.69 -1.30 -8.88
CA GLU A 76 47.76 -0.50 -8.09
C GLU A 76 47.09 -1.33 -6.99
N ARG A 77 46.62 -2.55 -7.29
CA ARG A 77 46.05 -3.47 -6.27
C ARG A 77 47.08 -3.98 -5.25
N GLN A 78 48.36 -3.98 -5.58
CA GLN A 78 49.44 -4.37 -4.67
C GLN A 78 49.81 -3.25 -3.72
N ASN A 79 49.82 -2.01 -4.22
CA ASN A 79 50.24 -0.85 -3.44
C ASN A 79 49.10 -0.20 -2.67
N TYR A 80 47.86 -0.32 -3.16
CA TYR A 80 46.70 0.36 -2.60
C TYR A 80 45.53 -0.59 -2.28
N LEU A 81 44.81 -0.22 -1.23
CA LEU A 81 43.59 -0.87 -0.79
C LEU A 81 42.41 -0.40 -1.64
N LEU A 82 42.12 -1.15 -2.70
CA LEU A 82 41.00 -0.85 -3.61
C LEU A 82 39.72 -1.59 -3.23
N ASP A 83 39.87 -2.77 -2.61
CA ASP A 83 38.77 -3.65 -2.24
C ASP A 83 39.08 -4.46 -0.97
N LEU A 84 38.03 -4.78 -0.21
CA LEU A 84 38.09 -5.60 1.01
C LEU A 84 37.02 -6.69 0.99
N LYS A 85 37.34 -7.86 1.55
CA LYS A 85 36.40 -8.97 1.69
C LYS A 85 35.93 -9.08 3.15
N LEU A 86 34.66 -8.75 3.40
CA LEU A 86 34.05 -8.83 4.73
C LEU A 86 33.32 -10.15 4.94
N GLY A 87 33.33 -10.71 6.16
CA GLY A 87 32.58 -11.94 6.49
C GLY A 87 33.30 -13.27 6.20
N GLY A 88 34.63 -13.29 6.11
CA GLY A 88 35.42 -14.52 6.04
C GLY A 88 35.24 -15.35 4.75
N LYS A 89 35.10 -16.68 4.88
CA LYS A 89 35.09 -17.62 3.73
C LYS A 89 33.90 -17.41 2.79
N SER A 90 32.71 -17.11 3.32
CA SER A 90 31.48 -16.77 2.60
C SER A 90 31.29 -15.26 2.38
N GLY A 91 32.35 -14.47 2.58
CA GLY A 91 32.31 -13.02 2.56
C GLY A 91 32.07 -12.39 1.18
N TYR A 92 31.52 -11.17 1.18
CA TYR A 92 31.34 -10.34 -0.02
C TYR A 92 32.42 -9.25 -0.10
N THR A 93 32.69 -8.77 -1.32
CA THR A 93 33.73 -7.78 -1.56
C THR A 93 33.12 -6.38 -1.66
N ILE A 94 33.71 -5.43 -0.92
CA ILE A 94 33.36 -4.01 -0.93
C ILE A 94 34.53 -3.25 -1.57
N GLN A 95 34.21 -2.23 -2.36
CA GLN A 95 35.20 -1.38 -3.04
C GLN A 95 35.26 0.01 -2.41
N PHE A 96 36.48 0.55 -2.30
CA PHE A 96 36.69 1.96 -2.01
C PHE A 96 36.40 2.82 -3.24
N LEU A 97 36.29 4.13 -3.05
CA LEU A 97 36.12 5.05 -4.16
C LEU A 97 37.33 4.99 -5.13
N PRO A 98 37.12 5.02 -6.45
CA PRO A 98 38.15 4.82 -7.50
C PRO A 98 39.37 5.75 -7.43
N ASP A 99 39.19 6.98 -6.94
CA ASP A 99 40.21 8.00 -6.77
C ASP A 99 41.09 7.79 -5.54
N LEU A 100 40.66 6.93 -4.63
CA LEU A 100 41.26 6.79 -3.31
C LEU A 100 42.50 5.89 -3.33
N ARG A 101 43.52 6.28 -2.55
CA ARG A 101 44.85 5.63 -2.54
C ARG A 101 45.30 5.35 -1.10
N ILE A 102 44.57 4.49 -0.39
CA ILE A 102 45.00 3.98 0.94
C ILE A 102 46.15 2.99 0.75
N PRO A 103 47.32 3.16 1.40
CA PRO A 103 48.41 2.20 1.34
C PRO A 103 47.98 0.80 1.81
N ARG A 104 48.34 -0.23 1.05
CA ARG A 104 48.02 -1.62 1.38
C ARG A 104 49.09 -2.23 2.30
N THR A 105 48.84 -2.21 3.61
CA THR A 105 49.63 -2.97 4.61
C THR A 105 48.73 -3.95 5.37
N PRO A 106 49.26 -5.04 5.95
CA PRO A 106 48.47 -5.97 6.77
C PRO A 106 47.74 -5.28 7.92
N GLU A 107 48.38 -4.31 8.59
CA GLU A 107 47.75 -3.58 9.69
C GLU A 107 46.59 -2.71 9.20
N THR A 108 46.74 -2.09 8.03
CA THR A 108 45.71 -1.23 7.43
C THR A 108 44.52 -2.07 6.96
N GLU A 109 44.78 -3.23 6.34
CA GLU A 109 43.74 -4.18 5.94
C GLU A 109 42.91 -4.66 7.14
N THR A 110 43.58 -5.09 8.22
CA THR A 110 42.90 -5.58 9.42
C THR A 110 42.06 -4.48 10.07
N ARG A 111 42.63 -3.29 10.26
CA ARG A 111 41.92 -2.15 10.88
C ARG A 111 40.66 -1.76 10.12
N TRP A 112 40.75 -1.64 8.79
CA TRP A 112 39.60 -1.31 7.95
C TRP A 112 38.57 -2.44 7.91
N CYS A 113 38.99 -3.71 7.84
CA CYS A 113 38.08 -4.85 7.92
C CYS A 113 37.29 -4.85 9.24
N GLU A 114 37.99 -4.77 10.37
CA GLU A 114 37.37 -4.79 11.70
C GLU A 114 36.39 -3.63 11.87
N PHE A 115 36.79 -2.42 11.46
CA PHE A 115 35.91 -1.26 11.52
C PHE A 115 34.66 -1.41 10.65
N LEU A 116 34.82 -1.80 9.38
CA LEU A 116 33.67 -1.96 8.48
C LEU A 116 32.71 -3.06 8.94
N ASP A 117 33.21 -4.09 9.63
CA ASP A 117 32.37 -5.13 10.25
C ASP A 117 31.53 -4.57 11.42
N THR A 118 31.99 -3.54 12.13
CA THR A 118 31.19 -2.85 13.17
C THR A 118 30.07 -1.97 12.60
N LEU A 119 30.11 -1.61 11.31
CA LEU A 119 29.14 -0.68 10.72
C LEU A 119 27.85 -1.40 10.28
N ALA A 120 26.72 -0.69 10.34
CA ALA A 120 25.46 -1.17 9.76
C ALA A 120 25.57 -1.26 8.22
N ALA A 121 24.99 -2.31 7.61
CA ALA A 121 25.15 -2.58 6.17
C ALA A 121 24.81 -1.38 5.26
N LYS A 122 23.82 -0.56 5.65
CA LYS A 122 23.36 0.60 4.88
C LYS A 122 24.31 1.80 4.83
N THR A 123 25.30 1.88 5.73
CA THR A 123 26.29 2.97 5.74
C THR A 123 27.62 2.53 5.09
N ARG A 124 27.87 1.22 4.97
CA ARG A 124 29.13 0.68 4.45
C ARG A 124 29.43 1.10 3.00
N ILE A 125 28.39 1.19 2.16
CA ILE A 125 28.49 1.55 0.75
C ILE A 125 27.43 2.61 0.43
N GLY A 126 27.81 3.65 -0.30
CA GLY A 126 26.89 4.65 -0.82
C GLY A 126 27.44 5.33 -2.07
N ALA A 127 26.62 6.20 -2.66
CA ALA A 127 27.03 7.06 -3.76
C ALA A 127 27.67 8.34 -3.21
N ASP A 128 28.86 8.68 -3.67
CA ASP A 128 29.46 9.99 -3.44
C ASP A 128 28.59 11.06 -4.12
N LYS A 129 28.17 12.07 -3.36
CA LYS A 129 27.31 13.15 -3.85
C LYS A 129 27.98 14.02 -4.91
N VAL A 130 29.32 14.05 -4.95
CA VAL A 130 30.08 14.88 -5.89
C VAL A 130 30.35 14.12 -7.19
N THR A 131 30.85 12.90 -7.10
CA THR A 131 31.28 12.11 -8.27
C THR A 131 30.22 11.16 -8.81
N GLY A 132 29.21 10.81 -8.00
CA GLY A 132 28.20 9.79 -8.32
C GLY A 132 28.71 8.35 -8.25
N GLU A 133 29.98 8.15 -7.89
CA GLU A 133 30.60 6.83 -7.80
C GLU A 133 30.14 6.08 -6.53
N ILE A 134 30.00 4.76 -6.64
CA ILE A 134 29.50 3.91 -5.55
C ILE A 134 30.67 3.20 -4.89
N GLY A 135 30.83 3.38 -3.57
CA GLY A 135 31.88 2.74 -2.78
C GLY A 135 31.74 3.01 -1.29
N VAL A 136 32.77 2.66 -0.51
CA VAL A 136 32.90 3.11 0.88
C VAL A 136 32.94 4.63 0.93
N LEU A 137 32.05 5.25 1.70
CA LEU A 137 31.87 6.70 1.80
C LEU A 137 32.98 7.39 2.61
N TYR A 138 34.23 7.16 2.22
CA TYR A 138 35.42 7.72 2.87
C TYR A 138 36.24 8.49 1.85
N ARG A 139 36.74 9.69 2.21
CA ARG A 139 37.73 10.45 1.45
C ARG A 139 38.63 11.24 2.39
N GLU A 140 39.94 10.99 2.34
CA GLU A 140 40.97 11.80 3.01
C GLU A 140 40.64 12.15 4.48
N GLY A 141 40.13 11.15 5.20
CA GLY A 141 39.79 11.27 6.61
C GLY A 141 38.40 11.81 6.93
N GLU A 142 37.60 12.04 5.91
CA GLU A 142 36.18 12.38 6.02
C GLU A 142 35.29 11.19 5.66
N TRP A 143 34.25 10.96 6.48
CA TRP A 143 33.14 10.09 6.14
C TRP A 143 32.01 10.91 5.51
N LEU A 144 31.68 10.64 4.24
CA LEU A 144 30.87 11.54 3.39
C LEU A 144 29.36 11.50 3.66
N GLY A 145 28.89 10.65 4.58
CA GLY A 145 27.46 10.49 4.89
C GLY A 145 27.20 10.23 6.37
N ASP A 146 26.07 9.59 6.67
CA ASP A 146 25.78 9.13 8.03
C ASP A 146 26.68 7.93 8.36
N LEU A 147 27.35 7.98 9.51
CA LEU A 147 28.16 6.88 10.03
C LEU A 147 27.36 6.13 11.09
N MET A 148 26.99 4.88 10.84
CA MET A 148 26.15 4.10 11.77
C MET A 148 26.82 2.79 12.18
N LEU A 149 27.01 2.59 13.49
CA LEU A 149 27.38 1.31 14.07
C LEU A 149 26.18 0.35 14.03
N ALA A 150 26.44 -0.95 13.83
CA ALA A 150 25.41 -1.97 13.92
C ALA A 150 24.84 -2.05 15.36
N ASP A 151 23.55 -2.34 15.49
CA ASP A 151 22.86 -2.31 16.80
C ASP A 151 23.40 -3.36 17.79
N GLU A 152 24.09 -4.39 17.31
CA GLU A 152 24.75 -5.44 18.11
C GLU A 152 26.14 -5.04 18.66
N ILE A 153 26.68 -3.89 18.21
CA ILE A 153 27.98 -3.39 18.64
C ILE A 153 27.82 -2.56 19.91
N HIS A 154 28.28 -3.13 21.03
CA HIS A 154 28.18 -2.52 22.35
C HIS A 154 29.32 -1.56 22.70
N SER A 155 30.32 -1.38 21.83
CA SER A 155 31.49 -0.54 22.06
C SER A 155 31.48 0.66 21.12
N LEU A 156 31.61 1.88 21.66
CA LEU A 156 31.74 3.12 20.89
C LEU A 156 33.19 3.29 20.45
N SER A 157 33.47 3.08 19.17
CA SER A 157 34.79 3.32 18.57
C SER A 157 34.69 3.72 17.10
N VAL A 158 35.58 4.62 16.69
CA VAL A 158 35.87 4.96 15.29
C VAL A 158 37.38 4.73 15.07
N ILE A 159 37.80 4.48 13.84
CA ILE A 159 39.23 4.34 13.51
C ILE A 159 39.91 5.71 13.39
N PRO A 160 41.20 5.83 13.74
CA PRO A 160 41.92 7.11 13.69
C PRO A 160 42.04 7.69 12.28
N ASP A 161 41.83 6.87 11.26
CA ASP A 161 41.77 7.29 9.86
C ASP A 161 40.59 8.25 9.60
N ILE A 162 39.54 8.28 10.43
CA ILE A 162 38.38 9.16 10.25
C ILE A 162 38.38 10.22 11.34
N HIS A 163 38.57 11.48 10.93
CA HIS A 163 38.53 12.65 11.81
C HIS A 163 37.27 13.50 11.63
N THR A 164 36.55 13.33 10.51
CA THR A 164 35.32 14.10 10.25
C THR A 164 34.19 13.20 9.74
N VAL A 165 32.97 13.39 10.23
CA VAL A 165 31.75 12.77 9.72
C VAL A 165 30.84 13.87 9.19
N GLN A 166 30.56 13.86 7.88
CA GLN A 166 29.75 14.88 7.21
C GLN A 166 28.25 14.76 7.54
N GLY A 167 27.77 13.57 7.90
CA GLY A 167 26.40 13.31 8.35
C GLY A 167 26.26 13.11 9.85
N ASP A 168 25.25 12.33 10.22
CA ASP A 168 25.00 11.94 11.61
C ASP A 168 25.92 10.78 12.06
N PHE A 169 26.35 10.79 13.32
CA PHE A 169 27.01 9.63 13.93
C PHE A 169 26.03 8.85 14.81
N ILE A 170 25.80 7.58 14.46
CA ILE A 170 24.75 6.74 15.03
C ILE A 170 25.31 5.51 15.71
N ALA A 171 25.26 5.49 17.05
CA ALA A 171 25.73 4.41 17.90
C ALA A 171 24.67 4.04 18.95
N ARG A 172 23.52 3.53 18.49
CA ARG A 172 22.34 3.23 19.33
C ARG A 172 22.55 2.04 20.28
N GLY A 173 23.30 1.04 19.82
CA GLY A 173 23.61 -0.17 20.59
C GLY A 173 24.84 -0.05 21.47
N ALA A 174 25.63 1.02 21.34
CA ALA A 174 26.85 1.18 22.09
C ALA A 174 26.54 1.46 23.57
N LEU A 175 27.13 0.68 24.48
CA LEU A 175 26.94 0.79 25.93
C LEU A 175 28.22 1.22 26.65
N LYS A 176 29.40 1.04 26.03
CA LYS A 176 30.71 1.37 26.61
C LYS A 176 31.55 2.18 25.64
N VAL A 177 32.30 3.17 26.15
CA VAL A 177 33.31 3.88 25.37
C VAL A 177 34.56 3.00 25.25
N ASN A 178 35.04 2.77 24.03
CA ASN A 178 36.26 1.99 23.82
C ASN A 178 37.48 2.81 24.29
N SER A 179 38.34 2.23 25.14
CA SER A 179 39.54 2.91 25.64
C SER A 179 40.56 3.24 24.54
N ALA A 180 40.52 2.54 23.40
CA ALA A 180 41.35 2.85 22.24
C ALA A 180 40.89 4.12 21.49
N PHE A 181 39.66 4.59 21.70
CA PHE A 181 39.11 5.74 21.01
C PHE A 181 39.59 7.05 21.67
N THR A 182 40.75 7.51 21.23
CA THR A 182 41.49 8.64 21.84
C THR A 182 41.72 9.84 20.91
N HIS A 183 41.50 9.68 19.60
CA HIS A 183 41.65 10.77 18.62
C HIS A 183 40.41 11.68 18.59
N GLU A 184 40.59 12.86 17.98
CA GLU A 184 39.50 13.83 17.78
C GLU A 184 38.58 13.38 16.64
N LEU A 185 37.26 13.48 16.87
CA LEU A 185 36.23 13.24 15.87
C LEU A 185 35.26 14.43 15.79
N GLN A 186 35.18 15.05 14.62
CA GLN A 186 34.25 16.15 14.33
C GLN A 186 33.02 15.63 13.58
N ILE A 187 31.82 15.91 14.08
CA ILE A 187 30.56 15.45 13.50
C ILE A 187 29.77 16.67 13.01
N MET A 188 29.56 16.76 11.71
CA MET A 188 28.84 17.89 11.09
C MET A 188 27.32 17.76 11.29
N GLY A 189 26.81 16.54 11.49
CA GLY A 189 25.42 16.24 11.85
C GLY A 189 25.18 16.09 13.35
N GLY A 190 24.17 15.29 13.69
CA GLY A 190 23.77 14.94 15.05
C GLY A 190 24.53 13.73 15.63
N LEU A 191 24.60 13.68 16.95
CA LEU A 191 25.20 12.60 17.72
C LEU A 191 24.10 11.74 18.33
N HIS A 192 24.05 10.45 18.00
CA HIS A 192 22.99 9.53 18.41
C HIS A 192 23.57 8.40 19.28
N LEU A 193 23.25 8.41 20.57
CA LEU A 193 23.88 7.55 21.58
C LEU A 193 22.86 6.80 22.43
N HIS A 194 23.25 5.65 22.98
CA HIS A 194 22.56 5.07 24.12
C HIS A 194 22.78 5.93 25.38
N HIS A 195 21.75 6.13 26.19
CA HIS A 195 21.83 7.01 27.37
C HIS A 195 22.89 6.60 28.41
N ASP A 196 23.15 5.30 28.57
CA ASP A 196 24.16 4.81 29.53
C ASP A 196 25.60 5.27 29.21
N ILE A 197 25.89 5.59 27.94
CA ILE A 197 27.20 6.11 27.54
C ILE A 197 27.46 7.49 28.16
N LEU A 198 26.43 8.31 28.38
CA LEU A 198 26.59 9.65 28.96
C LEU A 198 27.15 9.63 30.40
N ARG A 199 27.09 8.48 31.08
CA ARG A 199 27.67 8.30 32.42
C ARG A 199 29.19 8.09 32.39
N GLN A 200 29.75 7.78 31.23
CA GLN A 200 31.18 7.58 31.02
C GLN A 200 31.84 8.88 30.54
N SER A 201 33.17 8.94 30.67
CA SER A 201 33.94 10.05 30.10
C SER A 201 33.88 10.00 28.58
N PRO A 202 33.50 11.09 27.90
CA PRO A 202 33.47 11.12 26.45
C PRO A 202 34.88 11.02 25.86
N PRO A 203 35.04 10.37 24.70
CA PRO A 203 36.20 10.59 23.86
C PRO A 203 36.15 12.02 23.27
N ASN A 204 37.22 12.48 22.62
CA ASN A 204 37.29 13.84 22.08
C ASN A 204 36.37 14.01 20.85
N ILE A 205 35.07 14.21 21.10
CA ILE A 205 34.03 14.35 20.08
C ILE A 205 33.46 15.76 20.13
N THR A 206 33.32 16.38 18.96
CA THR A 206 32.53 17.61 18.78
C THR A 206 31.43 17.38 17.74
N PHE A 207 30.24 17.96 17.96
CA PHE A 207 29.13 17.83 17.01
C PHE A 207 28.37 19.15 16.83
N ARG A 208 27.82 19.40 15.63
CA ARG A 208 27.05 20.61 15.32
C ARG A 208 25.53 20.44 15.42
N GLY A 209 25.04 19.20 15.29
CA GLY A 209 23.62 18.87 15.26
C GLY A 209 22.96 18.70 16.63
N ALA A 210 21.98 17.80 16.70
CA ALA A 210 21.28 17.47 17.93
C ALA A 210 21.90 16.24 18.61
N LEU A 211 21.88 16.21 19.95
CA LEU A 211 22.14 14.99 20.72
C LEU A 211 20.85 14.17 20.78
N THR A 212 20.84 12.96 20.24
CA THR A 212 19.69 12.05 20.26
C THR A 212 19.99 10.85 21.15
N LEU A 213 19.13 10.61 22.14
CA LEU A 213 19.33 9.57 23.14
C LEU A 213 18.37 8.39 22.97
N PHE A 214 18.91 7.18 23.13
CA PHE A 214 18.22 5.90 23.00
C PHE A 214 18.30 5.08 24.30
N GLY A 215 17.43 4.08 24.42
CA GLY A 215 17.45 3.10 25.52
C GLY A 215 16.43 3.29 26.64
N PHE A 216 15.53 4.27 26.55
CA PHE A 216 14.57 4.58 27.63
C PHE A 216 13.22 5.11 27.12
N ARG A 217 12.23 5.24 28.01
CA ARG A 217 10.84 5.63 27.66
C ARG A 217 10.58 7.13 27.83
N SER A 218 11.15 7.75 28.85
CA SER A 218 10.97 9.15 29.22
C SER A 218 12.30 9.78 29.66
N PHE A 219 12.50 11.07 29.41
CA PHE A 219 13.70 11.78 29.90
C PHE A 219 13.87 11.66 31.44
N LEU A 220 12.78 11.44 32.19
CA LEU A 220 12.85 11.17 33.64
C LEU A 220 13.66 9.91 33.98
N ASP A 221 13.73 8.94 33.07
CA ASP A 221 14.48 7.70 33.26
C ASP A 221 16.00 7.93 33.04
N VAL A 222 16.37 9.08 32.48
CA VAL A 222 17.76 9.46 32.21
C VAL A 222 18.36 10.05 33.48
N ALA A 223 18.95 9.18 34.31
CA ALA A 223 19.78 9.59 35.44
C ALA A 223 21.14 10.14 34.97
N VAL A 224 21.11 11.27 34.24
CA VAL A 224 22.30 11.98 33.74
C VAL A 224 22.23 13.44 34.18
N GLN A 225 23.30 13.89 34.84
CA GLN A 225 23.45 15.27 35.28
C GLN A 225 23.73 16.21 34.10
N PRO A 226 23.25 17.47 34.13
CA PRO A 226 23.53 18.46 33.09
C PRO A 226 25.02 18.61 32.76
N ASP A 227 25.90 18.56 33.76
CA ASP A 227 27.36 18.66 33.58
C ASP A 227 27.91 17.49 32.75
N ARG A 228 27.33 16.29 32.88
CA ARG A 228 27.69 15.15 32.04
C ARG A 228 27.26 15.38 30.59
N MET A 229 26.10 15.98 30.36
CA MET A 229 25.67 16.35 29.00
C MET A 229 26.61 17.41 28.40
N LYS A 230 27.05 18.38 29.19
CA LYS A 230 28.04 19.38 28.77
C LYS A 230 29.38 18.76 28.36
N LEU A 231 29.89 17.80 29.12
CA LEU A 231 31.11 17.07 28.75
C LEU A 231 30.99 16.39 27.39
N TRP A 232 29.79 15.92 27.04
CA TRP A 232 29.49 15.31 25.74
C TRP A 232 29.23 16.34 24.61
N GLY A 233 29.40 17.64 24.85
CA GLY A 233 29.26 18.71 23.86
C GLY A 233 27.88 19.39 23.82
N VAL A 234 27.00 19.18 24.82
CA VAL A 234 25.71 19.88 24.90
C VAL A 234 25.90 21.26 25.53
N GLY A 235 25.71 22.31 24.73
CA GLY A 235 25.74 23.71 25.18
C GLY A 235 24.35 24.35 25.20
N PRO A 236 24.25 25.62 25.65
CA PRO A 236 23.03 26.41 25.53
C PRO A 236 22.55 26.48 24.07
N GLY A 237 21.27 26.20 23.84
CA GLY A 237 20.66 26.14 22.49
C GLY A 237 20.86 24.81 21.76
N THR A 238 21.68 23.89 22.28
CA THR A 238 21.82 22.55 21.70
C THR A 238 20.50 21.80 21.82
N LYS A 239 20.07 21.17 20.73
CA LYS A 239 18.86 20.36 20.68
C LYS A 239 19.14 18.97 21.25
N VAL A 240 18.29 18.52 22.17
CA VAL A 240 18.34 17.18 22.75
C VAL A 240 17.07 16.44 22.36
N ASN A 241 17.21 15.30 21.70
CA ASN A 241 16.09 14.50 21.22
C ASN A 241 15.99 13.20 22.03
N VAL A 242 14.78 12.83 22.40
CA VAL A 242 14.45 11.54 23.00
C VAL A 242 13.27 10.96 22.27
N ARG A 243 13.48 9.86 21.55
CA ARG A 243 12.46 9.28 20.65
C ARG A 243 11.95 10.35 19.68
N ASN A 244 10.70 10.76 19.82
CA ASN A 244 10.05 11.78 19.00
C ASN A 244 10.05 13.15 19.70
N ASP A 245 10.41 13.23 20.97
CA ASP A 245 10.36 14.44 21.76
C ASP A 245 11.66 15.23 21.58
N ARG A 246 11.53 16.53 21.33
CA ARG A 246 12.63 17.46 21.08
C ARG A 246 12.66 18.49 22.16
N PHE A 247 13.84 18.68 22.74
CA PHE A 247 14.10 19.63 23.79
C PHE A 247 15.22 20.59 23.36
N GLU A 248 15.16 21.80 23.87
CA GLU A 248 16.25 22.77 23.80
C GLU A 248 16.90 22.86 25.19
N PHE A 249 18.22 22.70 25.24
CA PHE A 249 18.97 22.86 26.48
C PHE A 249 19.19 24.35 26.77
N ILE A 250 18.68 24.81 27.91
CA ILE A 250 18.74 26.20 28.36
C ILE A 250 19.46 26.23 29.70
N GLU A 251 20.36 27.20 29.84
CA GLU A 251 21.10 27.45 31.06
C GLU A 251 20.77 28.85 31.57
N ASN A 252 20.04 28.96 32.67
CA ASN A 252 19.66 30.24 33.26
C ASN A 252 20.62 30.61 34.40
N HIS A 253 21.32 31.73 34.30
CA HIS A 253 22.33 32.18 35.28
C HIS A 253 21.77 33.20 36.31
N SER A 254 20.48 33.16 36.62
CA SER A 254 19.84 34.15 37.49
C SER A 254 19.61 33.61 38.92
N GLY A 255 20.62 33.76 39.78
CA GLY A 255 20.53 33.67 41.26
C GLY A 255 20.43 32.27 41.89
N ASP A 256 21.35 31.99 42.83
CA ASP A 256 21.50 30.91 43.86
C ASP A 256 21.03 29.45 43.61
N GLU A 257 20.40 29.12 42.48
CA GLU A 257 20.16 27.75 42.06
C GLU A 257 20.43 27.64 40.56
N ASP A 258 21.47 26.90 40.16
CA ASP A 258 21.73 26.58 38.76
C ASP A 258 20.55 25.80 38.16
N ARG A 259 19.69 26.49 37.39
CA ARG A 259 18.45 25.93 36.82
C ARG A 259 18.65 25.58 35.35
N TYR A 260 19.23 24.40 35.10
CA TYR A 260 19.25 23.78 33.78
C TYR A 260 17.83 23.36 33.35
N ILE A 261 17.41 23.74 32.14
CA ILE A 261 16.08 23.47 31.61
C ILE A 261 16.20 22.78 30.25
N LEU A 262 15.51 21.65 30.09
CA LEU A 262 15.20 21.06 28.80
C LEU A 262 13.80 21.48 28.39
N LYS A 263 13.72 22.55 27.60
CA LYS A 263 12.45 23.14 27.18
C LYS A 263 11.86 22.31 26.04
N GLY A 264 10.65 21.79 26.22
CA GLY A 264 9.95 21.05 25.18
C GLY A 264 9.67 21.92 23.95
N LEU A 265 10.24 21.55 22.80
CA LEU A 265 10.02 22.24 21.52
C LEU A 265 8.78 21.73 20.82
N ASN A 266 8.50 20.42 20.89
CA ASN A 266 7.34 19.77 20.27
C ASN A 266 6.42 19.06 21.26
N VAL A 267 6.76 19.08 22.55
CA VAL A 267 5.97 18.53 23.65
C VAL A 267 5.63 19.62 24.64
N LEU A 268 4.45 19.52 25.25
CA LEU A 268 3.97 20.44 26.30
C LEU A 268 4.57 20.07 27.66
N SER A 269 5.84 19.66 27.67
CA SER A 269 6.58 19.31 28.88
C SER A 269 7.98 19.87 28.81
N SER A 270 8.39 20.55 29.87
CA SER A 270 9.78 20.95 30.08
C SER A 270 10.34 20.16 31.26
N PHE A 271 11.63 19.82 31.22
CA PHE A 271 12.32 19.20 32.35
C PHE A 271 13.24 20.21 33.01
N HIS A 272 13.13 20.34 34.32
CA HIS A 272 13.91 21.28 35.12
C HIS A 272 14.81 20.49 36.05
N TRP A 273 16.12 20.76 36.02
CA TRP A 273 17.06 20.19 36.97
C TRP A 273 16.90 20.85 38.33
N ARG A 274 16.73 20.06 39.39
CA ARG A 274 16.62 20.53 40.79
C ARG A 274 17.75 20.00 41.67
N GLY A 275 18.99 20.13 41.21
CA GLY A 275 20.20 19.68 41.92
C GLY A 275 20.45 18.17 41.89
N GLU A 276 19.41 17.36 42.11
CA GLU A 276 19.53 15.89 42.18
C GLU A 276 18.86 15.15 41.01
N SER A 277 17.75 15.69 40.49
CA SER A 277 16.95 15.01 39.45
C SER A 277 16.25 15.97 38.50
N TRP A 278 15.91 15.44 37.32
CA TRP A 278 15.05 16.11 36.35
C TRP A 278 13.58 16.03 36.80
N THR A 279 12.94 17.19 36.94
CA THR A 279 11.52 17.30 37.27
C THR A 279 10.70 17.72 36.06
N ARG A 280 9.62 16.98 35.75
CA ARG A 280 8.73 17.29 34.63
C ARG A 280 7.74 18.39 35.01
N ILE A 281 7.69 19.45 34.22
CA ILE A 281 6.65 20.49 34.28
C ILE A 281 5.79 20.38 33.04
N SER A 282 4.53 19.98 33.21
CA SER A 282 3.52 19.93 32.14
C SER A 282 2.90 21.30 31.92
N GLN A 283 2.80 21.75 30.68
CA GLN A 283 2.10 22.97 30.29
C GLN A 283 0.71 22.60 29.75
N GLU A 284 -0.33 23.31 30.16
CA GLU A 284 -1.68 23.09 29.64
C GLU A 284 -1.87 23.74 28.27
N ARG A 285 -2.57 23.04 27.37
CA ARG A 285 -2.78 23.46 25.97
C ARG A 285 -3.76 24.64 25.85
N ILE A 286 -4.76 24.70 26.72
CA ILE A 286 -5.82 25.71 26.78
C ILE A 286 -6.22 25.88 28.24
N ASP A 287 -6.65 27.07 28.60
CA ASP A 287 -7.28 27.35 29.89
C ASP A 287 -8.52 26.43 30.12
N PRO A 288 -8.65 25.75 31.27
CA PRO A 288 -9.75 24.81 31.53
C PRO A 288 -11.14 25.44 31.44
N ASP A 289 -11.32 26.65 31.98
CA ASP A 289 -12.62 27.34 31.97
C ASP A 289 -13.03 27.73 30.55
N LEU A 290 -12.05 28.20 29.77
CA LEU A 290 -12.25 28.47 28.35
C LEU A 290 -12.62 27.20 27.56
N PHE A 291 -11.98 26.07 27.86
CA PHE A 291 -12.31 24.79 27.23
C PHE A 291 -13.74 24.35 27.55
N GLU A 292 -14.16 24.44 28.82
CA GLU A 292 -15.53 24.11 29.23
C GLU A 292 -16.56 25.04 28.56
N ALA A 293 -16.23 26.33 28.39
CA ALA A 293 -17.09 27.27 27.68
C ALA A 293 -17.27 26.89 26.20
N VAL A 294 -16.19 26.52 25.50
CA VAL A 294 -16.22 26.05 24.11
C VAL A 294 -17.02 24.76 23.99
N TYR A 295 -16.66 23.75 24.78
CA TYR A 295 -17.33 22.45 24.75
C TYR A 295 -18.82 22.58 25.08
N GLY A 296 -19.16 23.33 26.13
CA GLY A 296 -20.54 23.55 26.54
C GLY A 296 -21.37 24.32 25.51
N ARG A 297 -20.76 25.20 24.69
CA ARG A 297 -21.45 25.85 23.57
C ARG A 297 -21.71 24.87 22.43
N MET A 298 -20.70 24.12 22.01
CA MET A 298 -20.85 23.12 20.94
C MET A 298 -21.82 22.01 21.32
N HIS A 299 -21.77 21.54 22.56
CA HIS A 299 -22.67 20.50 23.08
C HIS A 299 -24.14 20.95 22.98
N ARG A 300 -24.43 22.19 23.40
CA ARG A 300 -25.77 22.78 23.28
C ARG A 300 -26.23 22.88 21.82
N ILE A 301 -25.35 23.25 20.90
CA ILE A 301 -25.67 23.27 19.46
C ILE A 301 -26.05 21.87 18.97
N CYS A 302 -25.27 20.83 19.32
CA CYS A 302 -25.58 19.45 18.95
C CYS A 302 -26.94 18.98 19.47
N MET A 303 -27.29 19.36 20.70
CA MET A 303 -28.60 19.04 21.29
C MET A 303 -29.75 19.73 20.53
N VAL A 304 -29.60 21.02 20.22
CA VAL A 304 -30.61 21.80 19.47
C VAL A 304 -30.81 21.26 18.05
N LEU A 305 -29.74 20.78 17.41
CA LEU A 305 -29.80 20.17 16.07
C LEU A 305 -30.30 18.72 16.05
N GLY A 306 -30.58 18.11 17.22
CA GLY A 306 -31.01 16.72 17.32
C GLY A 306 -29.91 15.68 17.04
N LEU A 307 -28.63 16.06 17.13
CA LEU A 307 -27.49 15.19 16.87
C LEU A 307 -27.15 14.27 18.06
N GLY A 308 -27.62 14.62 19.26
CA GLY A 308 -27.35 13.91 20.51
C GLY A 308 -26.08 14.38 21.22
N ALA A 309 -25.96 14.01 22.51
CA ALA A 309 -24.86 14.43 23.39
C ALA A 309 -23.51 13.80 22.99
N ASP A 310 -23.54 12.58 22.46
CA ASP A 310 -22.34 11.81 22.11
C ASP A 310 -21.76 12.17 20.73
N TYR A 311 -22.38 13.11 20.00
CA TYR A 311 -21.92 13.52 18.68
C TYR A 311 -20.54 14.19 18.71
N ILE A 312 -20.21 14.86 19.82
CA ILE A 312 -18.92 15.51 20.07
C ILE A 312 -18.24 14.92 21.31
N ALA A 313 -16.93 14.71 21.24
CA ALA A 313 -16.16 14.16 22.37
C ALA A 313 -15.61 15.27 23.27
N LYS A 314 -15.73 15.13 24.60
CA LYS A 314 -15.13 16.06 25.57
C LYS A 314 -13.62 15.86 25.68
N SER A 315 -12.86 16.45 24.78
CA SER A 315 -11.39 16.42 24.81
C SER A 315 -10.76 17.56 24.01
N VAL A 316 -9.74 18.22 24.57
CA VAL A 316 -8.99 19.29 23.89
C VAL A 316 -8.36 18.80 22.58
N SER A 317 -7.87 17.55 22.54
CA SER A 317 -7.28 16.98 21.32
C SER A 317 -8.33 16.66 20.24
N ARG A 318 -9.60 16.47 20.63
CA ARG A 318 -10.72 16.18 19.72
C ARG A 318 -11.50 17.41 19.29
N MET A 319 -11.23 18.60 19.85
CA MET A 319 -11.94 19.83 19.44
C MET A 319 -11.84 20.13 17.94
N PRO A 320 -10.65 20.02 17.29
CA PRO A 320 -10.54 20.09 15.84
C PRO A 320 -11.54 19.19 15.09
N ASP A 321 -11.58 17.91 15.45
CA ASP A 321 -12.45 16.91 14.82
C ASP A 321 -13.94 17.22 15.06
N ASN A 322 -14.29 17.65 16.28
CA ASN A 322 -15.66 18.02 16.63
C ASN A 322 -16.15 19.22 15.81
N ILE A 323 -15.30 20.25 15.65
CA ILE A 323 -15.62 21.44 14.86
C ILE A 323 -15.82 21.04 13.40
N ASP A 324 -14.91 20.23 12.84
CA ASP A 324 -14.98 19.77 11.45
C ASP A 324 -16.25 18.94 11.17
N ARG A 325 -16.63 18.04 12.09
CA ARG A 325 -17.85 17.21 11.98
C ARG A 325 -19.12 18.06 11.97
N LEU A 326 -19.23 19.01 12.91
CA LEU A 326 -20.39 19.89 13.00
C LEU A 326 -20.47 20.79 11.76
N THR A 327 -19.34 21.34 11.32
CA THR A 327 -19.25 22.14 10.08
C THR A 327 -19.71 21.33 8.87
N LEU A 328 -19.25 20.08 8.73
CA LEU A 328 -19.65 19.20 7.63
C LEU A 328 -21.15 18.89 7.64
N TYR A 329 -21.73 18.59 8.80
CA TYR A 329 -23.17 18.37 8.94
C TYR A 329 -23.99 19.58 8.46
N LEU A 330 -23.57 20.79 8.84
CA LEU A 330 -24.23 22.03 8.46
C LEU A 330 -24.09 22.34 6.96
N VAL A 331 -22.92 22.09 6.36
CA VAL A 331 -22.72 22.21 4.90
C VAL A 331 -23.66 21.26 4.14
N LEU A 332 -23.73 19.99 4.54
CA LEU A 332 -24.63 19.02 3.91
C LEU A 332 -26.11 19.41 4.07
N SER A 333 -26.46 19.97 5.23
CA SER A 333 -27.79 20.51 5.51
C SER A 333 -28.17 21.66 4.57
N LEU A 334 -27.24 22.59 4.32
CA LEU A 334 -27.45 23.72 3.40
C LEU A 334 -27.52 23.31 1.93
N GLN A 335 -26.72 22.33 1.51
CA GLN A 335 -26.67 21.85 0.12
C GLN A 335 -27.93 21.08 -0.27
N ASN A 336 -28.55 20.37 0.67
CA ASN A 336 -29.68 19.47 0.43
C ASN A 336 -31.03 20.02 0.89
N ALA A 337 -31.10 21.29 1.30
CA ALA A 337 -32.36 21.95 1.67
C ALA A 337 -33.28 22.15 0.44
N PRO A 338 -34.61 21.94 0.59
CA PRO A 338 -35.57 22.01 -0.52
C PRO A 338 -35.78 23.43 -1.08
N ASN A 339 -35.72 24.47 -0.24
CA ASN A 339 -35.83 25.86 -0.67
C ASN A 339 -34.45 26.46 -0.96
N LYS A 340 -34.23 26.85 -2.21
CA LYS A 340 -33.02 27.58 -2.67
C LYS A 340 -33.13 29.10 -2.56
N ASP A 341 -34.18 29.62 -1.91
CA ASP A 341 -34.32 31.06 -1.69
C ASP A 341 -33.13 31.59 -0.89
N LYS A 342 -32.36 32.49 -1.51
CA LYS A 342 -31.11 33.03 -0.95
C LYS A 342 -31.34 33.92 0.28
N THR A 343 -32.59 34.25 0.61
CA THR A 343 -32.98 35.27 1.59
C THR A 343 -33.61 34.73 2.88
N SER A 344 -33.69 33.41 3.09
CA SER A 344 -34.29 32.87 4.32
C SER A 344 -33.41 33.17 5.56
N SER A 345 -34.06 33.52 6.68
CA SER A 345 -33.39 33.80 7.96
C SER A 345 -32.63 32.58 8.49
N GLU A 346 -33.13 31.37 8.24
CA GLU A 346 -32.51 30.11 8.66
C GLU A 346 -31.21 29.86 7.90
N ARG A 347 -31.20 30.09 6.58
CA ARG A 347 -29.99 29.93 5.75
C ARG A 347 -28.90 30.90 6.20
N SER A 348 -29.27 32.15 6.50
CA SER A 348 -28.35 33.17 7.00
C SER A 348 -27.79 32.82 8.39
N ALA A 349 -28.63 32.26 9.27
CA ALA A 349 -28.20 31.77 10.58
C ALA A 349 -27.22 30.59 10.48
N THR A 350 -27.48 29.63 9.58
CA THR A 350 -26.58 28.50 9.36
C THR A 350 -25.23 28.95 8.78
N LEU A 351 -25.22 29.96 7.90
CA LEU A 351 -23.97 30.55 7.40
C LEU A 351 -23.17 31.25 8.51
N ARG A 352 -23.81 32.05 9.37
CA ARG A 352 -23.13 32.65 10.54
C ARG A 352 -22.55 31.59 11.48
N LEU A 353 -23.29 30.50 11.72
CA LEU A 353 -22.82 29.39 12.53
C LEU A 353 -21.61 28.69 11.90
N LEU A 354 -21.62 28.51 10.57
CA LEU A 354 -20.47 27.99 9.82
C LEU A 354 -19.24 28.90 9.91
N ASP A 355 -19.42 30.21 9.74
CA ASP A 355 -18.34 31.19 9.83
C ASP A 355 -17.74 31.22 11.25
N GLY A 356 -18.59 31.13 12.27
CA GLY A 356 -18.17 31.06 13.66
C GLY A 356 -17.39 29.79 14.00
N LEU A 357 -17.82 28.63 13.49
CA LEU A 357 -17.07 27.37 13.62
C LEU A 357 -15.75 27.42 12.84
N ALA A 358 -15.74 28.04 11.67
CA ALA A 358 -14.53 28.25 10.87
C ALA A 358 -13.52 29.16 11.56
N ALA A 359 -13.97 30.21 12.26
CA ALA A 359 -13.12 31.08 13.08
C ALA A 359 -12.62 30.39 14.35
N LEU A 360 -13.40 29.46 14.91
CA LEU A 360 -13.03 28.69 16.10
C LEU A 360 -11.96 27.62 15.80
N ARG A 361 -11.86 27.15 14.54
CA ARG A 361 -10.98 26.03 14.16
C ARG A 361 -9.46 26.33 14.23
N PRO A 362 -8.93 27.48 13.74
CA PRO A 362 -7.49 27.78 13.73
C PRO A 362 -6.83 27.85 15.12
N PRO A 363 -7.43 28.46 16.17
CA PRO A 363 -6.84 28.47 17.51
C PRO A 363 -6.48 27.07 18.03
N PHE A 364 -7.28 26.05 17.69
CA PHE A 364 -7.04 24.66 18.08
C PHE A 364 -6.06 23.90 17.16
N SER A 365 -5.52 24.53 16.12
CA SER A 365 -4.41 24.00 15.31
C SER A 365 -3.04 24.32 15.93
N HIS A 366 -2.96 25.27 16.86
CA HIS A 366 -1.71 25.64 17.52
C HIS A 366 -1.41 24.73 18.73
N LYS A 367 -0.12 24.70 19.12
CA LYS A 367 0.35 23.97 20.31
C LYS A 367 -0.22 24.56 21.60
N ARG A 368 -0.39 25.88 21.65
CA ARG A 368 -1.07 26.61 22.71
C ARG A 368 -2.26 27.34 22.10
N VAL A 369 -3.40 27.28 22.78
CA VAL A 369 -4.62 27.96 22.36
C VAL A 369 -4.66 29.31 23.05
N GLU A 370 -4.65 30.38 22.26
CA GLU A 370 -4.78 31.75 22.79
C GLU A 370 -6.25 32.04 23.15
N SER A 371 -6.47 32.62 24.32
CA SER A 371 -7.83 32.81 24.84
C SER A 371 -8.65 33.82 24.04
N LYS A 372 -8.02 34.90 23.56
CA LYS A 372 -8.71 36.00 22.88
C LYS A 372 -9.34 35.58 21.54
N PRO A 373 -8.62 34.92 20.60
CA PRO A 373 -9.23 34.39 19.38
C PRO A 373 -10.41 33.43 19.61
N VAL A 374 -10.32 32.57 20.64
CA VAL A 374 -11.40 31.63 20.98
C VAL A 374 -12.62 32.37 21.50
N GLN A 375 -12.44 33.34 22.39
CA GLN A 375 -13.54 34.15 22.93
C GLN A 375 -14.23 34.98 21.84
N ASP A 376 -13.46 35.55 20.91
CA ASP A 376 -14.00 36.32 19.80
C ASP A 376 -14.78 35.42 18.83
N ALA A 377 -14.28 34.21 18.53
CA ALA A 377 -15.02 33.22 17.75
C ALA A 377 -16.34 32.80 18.43
N LEU A 378 -16.35 32.55 19.75
CA LEU A 378 -17.57 32.19 20.48
C LEU A 378 -18.62 33.30 20.52
N LYS A 379 -18.22 34.57 20.37
CA LYS A 379 -19.14 35.72 20.27
C LYS A 379 -19.77 35.86 18.89
N SER A 380 -19.15 35.31 17.85
CA SER A 380 -19.60 35.47 16.45
C SER A 380 -20.86 34.67 16.10
N PHE A 381 -21.26 33.69 16.93
CA PHE A 381 -22.48 32.90 16.74
C PHE A 381 -23.25 32.67 18.05
N THR A 382 -24.57 32.69 17.98
CA THR A 382 -25.47 32.63 19.13
C THR A 382 -26.28 31.34 19.19
N MET A 383 -26.90 31.03 20.34
CA MET A 383 -27.85 29.91 20.44
C MET A 383 -29.10 30.15 19.57
N LYS A 384 -29.48 31.41 19.35
CA LYS A 384 -30.57 31.76 18.42
C LYS A 384 -30.23 31.36 16.97
N ASP A 385 -28.97 31.49 16.56
CA ASP A 385 -28.52 31.01 15.23
C ASP A 385 -28.62 29.47 15.15
N ALA A 386 -28.35 28.76 16.25
CA ALA A 386 -28.47 27.30 16.32
C ALA A 386 -29.93 26.84 16.25
N GLU A 387 -30.86 27.53 16.92
CA GLU A 387 -32.30 27.25 16.86
C GLU A 387 -32.85 27.46 15.45
N GLN A 388 -32.50 28.57 14.79
CA GLN A 388 -32.90 28.84 13.40
C GLN A 388 -32.29 27.81 12.43
N THR A 389 -31.06 27.37 12.69
CA THR A 389 -30.40 26.30 11.92
C THR A 389 -31.09 24.96 12.12
N ALA A 390 -31.61 24.67 13.33
CA ALA A 390 -32.40 23.46 13.58
C ALA A 390 -33.70 23.45 12.77
N THR A 391 -34.33 24.61 12.56
CA THR A 391 -35.50 24.73 11.66
C THR A 391 -35.16 24.41 10.20
N LEU A 392 -33.97 24.79 9.72
CA LEU A 392 -33.49 24.36 8.40
C LEU A 392 -33.23 22.85 8.37
N ALA A 393 -32.62 22.33 9.43
CA ALA A 393 -32.28 20.91 9.54
C ALA A 393 -33.53 20.00 9.69
N SER A 394 -34.64 20.49 10.20
CA SER A 394 -35.87 19.68 10.31
C SER A 394 -36.65 19.57 8.99
N GLN A 395 -36.29 20.33 7.96
CA GLN A 395 -36.98 20.28 6.67
C GLN A 395 -36.81 18.91 5.98
N PRO A 396 -37.77 18.46 5.13
CA PRO A 396 -37.62 17.26 4.33
C PRO A 396 -36.44 17.40 3.35
N ARG A 397 -35.56 16.38 3.31
CA ARG A 397 -34.31 16.43 2.52
C ARG A 397 -34.07 15.10 1.81
N LYS A 398 -33.32 15.14 0.71
CA LYS A 398 -32.86 13.92 0.02
C LYS A 398 -31.73 13.26 0.80
N LYS A 399 -31.82 11.94 0.98
CA LYS A 399 -30.74 11.13 1.55
C LYS A 399 -29.52 11.14 0.62
N ILE A 400 -28.34 11.14 1.22
CA ILE A 400 -27.07 11.03 0.51
C ILE A 400 -26.69 9.55 0.42
N SER A 401 -26.15 9.11 -0.71
CA SER A 401 -25.80 7.71 -0.93
C SER A 401 -24.58 7.27 -0.10
N GLU A 402 -24.83 6.53 0.97
CA GLU A 402 -23.77 5.90 1.78
C GLU A 402 -22.93 4.91 0.98
N LYS A 403 -23.55 4.23 0.00
CA LYS A 403 -22.87 3.27 -0.87
C LYS A 403 -21.72 3.94 -1.64
N LEU A 404 -21.95 5.11 -2.23
CA LEU A 404 -20.93 5.84 -2.97
C LEU A 404 -19.77 6.27 -2.07
N ILE A 405 -20.06 6.76 -0.85
CA ILE A 405 -19.02 7.14 0.12
C ILE A 405 -18.19 5.93 0.55
N ARG A 406 -18.82 4.77 0.74
CA ARG A 406 -18.10 3.51 1.05
C ARG A 406 -17.21 3.07 -0.11
N THR A 407 -17.69 3.18 -1.35
CA THR A 407 -16.89 2.86 -2.55
C THR A 407 -15.67 3.77 -2.66
N ASP A 408 -15.85 5.08 -2.48
CA ASP A 408 -14.74 6.05 -2.47
C ASP A 408 -13.72 5.74 -1.34
N LEU A 409 -14.21 5.45 -0.13
CA LEU A 409 -13.35 5.07 1.00
C LEU A 409 -12.56 3.79 0.72
N GLN A 410 -13.18 2.80 0.07
CA GLN A 410 -12.52 1.57 -0.34
C GLN A 410 -11.41 1.84 -1.35
N LEU A 411 -11.67 2.69 -2.35
CA LEU A 411 -10.66 3.08 -3.33
C LEU A 411 -9.45 3.75 -2.67
N ILE A 412 -9.67 4.74 -1.81
CA ILE A 412 -8.59 5.44 -1.08
C ILE A 412 -7.81 4.47 -0.19
N THR A 413 -8.51 3.53 0.46
CA THR A 413 -7.87 2.49 1.28
C THR A 413 -7.00 1.58 0.43
N ARG A 414 -7.46 1.16 -0.75
CA ARG A 414 -6.68 0.36 -1.69
C ARG A 414 -5.45 1.11 -2.20
N CYS A 415 -5.57 2.39 -2.53
CA CYS A 415 -4.44 3.21 -2.96
C CYS A 415 -3.34 3.33 -1.89
N LYS A 416 -3.73 3.28 -0.61
CA LYS A 416 -2.79 3.34 0.51
C LYS A 416 -2.16 1.98 0.84
N ASP A 417 -2.99 0.94 0.93
CA ASP A 417 -2.62 -0.33 1.56
C ASP A 417 -2.24 -1.43 0.54
N GLU A 418 -2.52 -1.23 -0.75
CA GLU A 418 -2.31 -2.21 -1.82
C GLU A 418 -1.46 -1.63 -2.97
N THR A 419 -0.72 -2.50 -3.66
CA THR A 419 -0.10 -2.13 -4.95
C THR A 419 -1.12 -2.39 -6.05
N LEU A 420 -1.42 -1.36 -6.84
CA LEU A 420 -2.45 -1.43 -7.88
C LEU A 420 -1.81 -1.64 -9.25
N SER A 421 -2.49 -2.32 -10.17
CA SER A 421 -2.13 -2.25 -11.58
C SER A 421 -2.48 -0.84 -12.10
N PRO A 422 -1.60 -0.19 -12.90
CA PRO A 422 -1.94 1.10 -13.52
C PRO A 422 -3.24 1.05 -14.33
N ASN A 423 -3.50 -0.08 -15.01
CA ASN A 423 -4.74 -0.24 -15.77
C ASN A 423 -5.97 -0.32 -14.85
N ASP A 424 -5.85 -0.96 -13.68
CA ASP A 424 -6.94 -1.06 -12.69
C ASP A 424 -7.18 0.26 -11.96
N PHE A 425 -6.17 1.13 -11.86
CA PHE A 425 -6.33 2.44 -11.27
C PHE A 425 -6.96 3.42 -12.27
N PHE A 426 -6.52 3.42 -13.52
CA PHE A 426 -7.00 4.37 -14.53
C PHE A 426 -8.29 3.92 -15.25
N ASP A 427 -8.70 2.65 -15.16
CA ASP A 427 -9.88 1.98 -15.76
C ASP A 427 -10.02 2.11 -17.28
N ASN A 428 -9.99 3.33 -17.83
CA ASN A 428 -10.11 3.61 -19.25
C ASN A 428 -9.33 4.87 -19.66
N GLY A 429 -9.15 5.06 -20.97
CA GLY A 429 -8.33 6.13 -21.49
C GLY A 429 -8.91 7.53 -21.27
N LEU A 430 -10.24 7.71 -21.23
CA LEU A 430 -10.86 9.02 -20.99
C LEU A 430 -10.61 9.52 -19.56
N HIS A 431 -10.70 8.64 -18.57
CA HIS A 431 -10.35 8.98 -17.18
C HIS A 431 -8.87 9.30 -17.07
N SER A 432 -8.01 8.56 -17.76
CA SER A 432 -6.57 8.84 -17.81
C SER A 432 -6.29 10.25 -18.34
N ILE A 433 -6.94 10.63 -19.46
CA ILE A 433 -6.82 11.97 -20.05
C ILE A 433 -7.34 13.03 -19.07
N HIS A 434 -8.48 12.79 -18.42
CA HIS A 434 -9.04 13.71 -17.42
C HIS A 434 -8.10 13.91 -16.23
N SER A 435 -7.59 12.82 -15.65
CA SER A 435 -6.65 12.84 -14.53
C SER A 435 -5.37 13.62 -14.89
N LEU A 436 -4.83 13.42 -16.09
CA LEU A 436 -3.65 14.15 -16.57
C LEU A 436 -3.97 15.64 -16.79
N LEU A 437 -5.12 15.96 -17.39
CA LEU A 437 -5.56 17.35 -17.59
C LEU A 437 -5.68 18.11 -16.25
N LEU A 438 -6.15 17.44 -15.20
CA LEU A 438 -6.26 18.02 -13.85
C LEU A 438 -4.90 18.08 -13.12
N ALA A 439 -4.00 17.12 -13.38
CA ALA A 439 -2.72 16.99 -12.70
C ALA A 439 -1.64 17.91 -13.25
N PHE A 440 -1.69 18.23 -14.55
CA PHE A 440 -0.73 19.15 -15.16
C PHE A 440 -0.87 20.55 -14.60
N THR A 441 0.28 21.12 -14.26
CA THR A 441 0.40 22.45 -13.68
C THR A 441 0.76 23.49 -14.74
N SER A 442 1.51 23.09 -15.77
CA SER A 442 1.87 23.91 -16.93
C SER A 442 0.71 23.98 -17.93
N GLU A 443 0.38 25.18 -18.39
CA GLU A 443 -0.59 25.34 -19.48
C GLU A 443 -0.03 24.77 -20.80
N ASP A 444 1.27 24.90 -21.04
CA ASP A 444 1.95 24.30 -22.21
C ASP A 444 1.78 22.77 -22.26
N MET A 445 1.85 22.09 -21.11
CA MET A 445 1.62 20.63 -21.09
C MET A 445 0.15 20.27 -21.31
N LYS A 446 -0.79 21.10 -20.82
CA LYS A 446 -2.22 20.93 -21.11
C LYS A 446 -2.53 21.14 -22.59
N ASP A 447 -1.87 22.10 -23.24
CA ASP A 447 -1.98 22.33 -24.67
C ASP A 447 -1.36 21.19 -25.48
N ARG A 448 -0.22 20.66 -25.04
CA ARG A 448 0.36 19.45 -25.62
C ARG A 448 -0.55 18.23 -25.48
N LEU A 449 -1.21 18.06 -24.33
CA LEU A 449 -2.23 17.02 -24.12
C LEU A 449 -3.41 17.21 -25.08
N ARG A 450 -3.91 18.43 -25.22
CA ARG A 450 -4.97 18.80 -26.16
C ARG A 450 -4.59 18.43 -27.60
N LEU A 451 -3.39 18.81 -28.04
CA LEU A 451 -2.85 18.47 -29.37
C LEU A 451 -2.70 16.96 -29.58
N ALA A 452 -2.27 16.21 -28.56
CA ALA A 452 -2.17 14.75 -28.64
C ALA A 452 -3.52 14.04 -28.84
N PHE A 453 -4.63 14.74 -28.52
CA PHE A 453 -6.01 14.30 -28.68
C PHE A 453 -6.84 15.25 -29.55
N ASP A 454 -6.19 15.93 -30.49
CA ASP A 454 -6.81 16.91 -31.39
C ASP A 454 -8.08 16.38 -32.10
N PRO A 455 -8.14 15.12 -32.62
CA PRO A 455 -9.37 14.59 -33.21
C PRO A 455 -10.58 14.58 -32.25
N LEU A 456 -10.35 14.23 -30.97
CA LEU A 456 -11.40 14.23 -29.95
C LEU A 456 -11.82 15.66 -29.58
N GLN A 457 -10.85 16.59 -29.52
CA GLN A 457 -11.12 17.99 -29.22
C GLN A 457 -11.88 18.70 -30.34
N GLN A 458 -11.50 18.48 -31.60
CA GLN A 458 -12.20 19.01 -32.78
C GLN A 458 -13.62 18.46 -32.86
N ALA A 459 -13.80 17.16 -32.72
CA ALA A 459 -15.12 16.53 -32.70
C ALA A 459 -16.01 17.05 -31.57
N PHE A 460 -15.43 17.46 -30.43
CA PHE A 460 -16.16 18.12 -29.36
C PHE A 460 -16.53 19.57 -29.72
N GLY A 461 -15.56 20.34 -30.23
CA GLY A 461 -15.76 21.73 -30.67
C GLY A 461 -16.86 21.86 -31.72
N ASP A 462 -16.85 21.01 -32.75
CA ASP A 462 -17.86 20.98 -33.82
C ASP A 462 -19.30 20.84 -33.32
N VAL A 463 -19.47 20.19 -32.17
CA VAL A 463 -20.75 19.92 -31.52
C VAL A 463 -21.09 20.99 -30.48
N ALA A 464 -20.14 21.30 -29.59
CA ALA A 464 -20.30 22.28 -28.51
C ALA A 464 -20.49 23.70 -29.06
N ASP A 465 -19.85 24.03 -30.18
CA ASP A 465 -19.90 25.36 -30.78
C ASP A 465 -21.28 25.74 -31.34
N LYS A 466 -22.13 24.74 -31.56
CA LYS A 466 -23.52 24.93 -32.04
C LYS A 466 -24.51 25.21 -30.92
N ILE A 467 -24.08 25.09 -29.66
CA ILE A 467 -24.91 25.33 -28.49
C ILE A 467 -24.67 26.77 -28.00
N ASP A 468 -25.73 27.38 -27.49
CA ASP A 468 -25.68 28.69 -26.84
C ASP A 468 -24.60 28.72 -25.75
N GLU A 469 -23.79 29.78 -25.75
CA GLU A 469 -22.60 29.94 -24.93
C GLU A 469 -22.89 29.78 -23.43
N LYS A 470 -24.08 30.22 -22.99
CA LYS A 470 -24.54 30.07 -21.59
C LYS A 470 -24.78 28.63 -21.14
N HIS A 471 -24.97 27.71 -22.08
CA HIS A 471 -25.30 26.30 -21.83
C HIS A 471 -24.25 25.36 -22.39
N ARG A 472 -23.15 25.89 -22.94
CA ARG A 472 -22.08 25.11 -23.56
C ARG A 472 -21.26 24.40 -22.47
N PRO A 473 -21.23 23.05 -22.44
CA PRO A 473 -20.34 22.33 -21.54
C PRO A 473 -18.88 22.52 -21.98
N SER A 474 -17.95 22.43 -21.03
CA SER A 474 -16.51 22.47 -21.31
C SER A 474 -15.97 21.11 -21.77
N PHE A 475 -14.77 21.10 -22.36
CA PHE A 475 -14.08 19.85 -22.70
C PHE A 475 -13.77 19.01 -21.44
N SER A 476 -13.49 19.68 -20.31
CA SER A 476 -13.31 19.01 -19.03
C SER A 476 -14.60 18.31 -18.57
N ASP A 477 -15.79 18.91 -18.79
CA ASP A 477 -17.07 18.29 -18.45
C ASP A 477 -17.34 17.03 -19.28
N LEU A 478 -16.88 16.99 -20.54
CA LEU A 478 -16.97 15.80 -21.38
C LEU A 478 -16.14 14.64 -20.81
N LEU A 479 -14.92 14.94 -20.40
CA LEU A 479 -13.99 13.96 -19.82
C LEU A 479 -14.44 13.52 -18.42
N ALA A 480 -15.02 14.42 -17.62
CA ALA A 480 -15.51 14.14 -16.28
C ALA A 480 -16.80 13.29 -16.27
N ASN A 481 -17.77 13.59 -17.14
CA ASN A 481 -19.02 12.84 -17.21
C ASN A 481 -19.57 12.75 -18.63
N THR A 482 -18.95 11.89 -19.42
CA THR A 482 -19.24 11.71 -20.84
C THR A 482 -20.72 11.47 -21.13
N LYS A 483 -21.40 10.68 -20.30
CA LYS A 483 -22.82 10.35 -20.50
C LYS A 483 -23.73 11.58 -20.29
N ILE A 484 -23.54 12.32 -19.19
CA ILE A 484 -24.35 13.51 -18.90
C ILE A 484 -24.05 14.62 -19.91
N THR A 485 -22.78 14.81 -20.26
CA THR A 485 -22.37 15.83 -21.22
C THR A 485 -22.93 15.51 -22.61
N LEU A 486 -22.87 14.27 -23.08
CA LEU A 486 -23.52 13.86 -24.33
C LEU A 486 -25.05 14.05 -24.30
N GLN A 487 -25.72 13.80 -23.16
CA GLN A 487 -27.16 14.09 -23.03
C GLN A 487 -27.46 15.58 -23.10
N THR A 488 -26.61 16.41 -22.49
CA THR A 488 -26.72 17.87 -22.49
C THR A 488 -26.51 18.43 -23.90
N LEU A 489 -25.47 17.96 -24.58
CA LEU A 489 -25.20 18.30 -25.98
C LEU A 489 -26.38 17.89 -26.88
N ASN A 490 -26.88 16.66 -26.76
CA ASN A 490 -28.02 16.20 -27.55
C ASN A 490 -29.28 17.02 -27.30
N LYS A 491 -29.57 17.41 -26.05
CA LYS A 491 -30.69 18.31 -25.73
C LYS A 491 -30.50 19.70 -26.32
N GLY A 492 -29.29 20.27 -26.22
CA GLY A 492 -28.96 21.57 -26.79
C GLY A 492 -29.02 21.61 -28.32
N LEU A 493 -28.89 20.46 -28.97
CA LEU A 493 -28.97 20.33 -30.43
C LEU A 493 -30.39 20.11 -30.97
N VAL A 494 -31.37 19.78 -30.12
CA VAL A 494 -32.79 19.57 -30.51
C VAL A 494 -33.37 20.73 -31.35
N PRO A 495 -33.13 22.02 -31.03
CA PRO A 495 -33.64 23.15 -31.80
C PRO A 495 -33.12 23.22 -33.24
N TYR A 496 -32.03 22.53 -33.57
CA TYR A 496 -31.36 22.59 -34.88
C TYR A 496 -31.72 21.42 -35.82
N GLY A 497 -32.75 20.64 -35.50
CA GLY A 497 -33.42 19.76 -36.46
C GLY A 497 -32.56 18.66 -37.10
N GLY A 498 -31.70 17.99 -36.32
CA GLY A 498 -31.00 16.77 -36.77
C GLY A 498 -29.84 16.95 -37.75
N LYS A 499 -29.51 18.20 -38.15
CA LYS A 499 -28.34 18.49 -39.01
C LYS A 499 -26.99 18.26 -38.32
N HIS A 500 -26.95 18.29 -37.00
CA HIS A 500 -25.75 18.06 -36.20
C HIS A 500 -25.97 16.83 -35.32
N THR A 501 -25.01 15.89 -35.33
CA THR A 501 -25.12 14.63 -34.59
C THR A 501 -23.91 14.43 -33.69
N THR A 502 -24.10 13.81 -32.53
CA THR A 502 -23.00 13.44 -31.63
C THR A 502 -22.30 12.14 -32.06
N LYS A 503 -22.56 11.62 -33.27
CA LYS A 503 -22.01 10.32 -33.72
C LYS A 503 -20.49 10.36 -33.91
N GLY A 504 -19.97 11.41 -34.55
CA GLY A 504 -18.52 11.61 -34.72
C GLY A 504 -17.82 11.73 -33.37
N LEU A 505 -18.36 12.58 -32.48
CA LEU A 505 -17.88 12.69 -31.11
C LEU A 505 -17.93 11.37 -30.33
N GLN A 506 -18.99 10.57 -30.48
CA GLN A 506 -19.08 9.24 -29.84
C GLN A 506 -18.04 8.25 -30.37
N ALA A 507 -17.68 8.31 -31.65
CA ALA A 507 -16.62 7.47 -32.22
C ALA A 507 -15.26 7.80 -31.59
N GLU A 508 -14.91 9.09 -31.54
CA GLU A 508 -13.66 9.56 -30.92
C GLU A 508 -13.61 9.27 -29.41
N ILE A 509 -14.73 9.43 -28.70
CA ILE A 509 -14.86 9.03 -27.29
C ILE A 509 -14.59 7.54 -27.11
N ASN A 510 -15.19 6.70 -27.96
CA ASN A 510 -14.99 5.25 -27.89
C ASN A 510 -13.54 4.87 -28.16
N ASP A 511 -12.87 5.53 -29.08
CA ASP A 511 -11.47 5.23 -29.40
C ASP A 511 -10.52 5.74 -28.32
N ALA A 512 -10.71 6.95 -27.81
CA ALA A 512 -9.97 7.46 -26.66
C ALA A 512 -10.17 6.59 -25.41
N SER A 513 -11.38 6.05 -25.19
CA SER A 513 -11.66 5.19 -24.03
C SER A 513 -10.89 3.86 -24.02
N LYS A 514 -10.47 3.35 -25.20
CA LYS A 514 -9.74 2.09 -25.35
C LYS A 514 -8.24 2.22 -25.07
N LEU A 515 -7.71 3.43 -24.98
CA LEU A 515 -6.28 3.67 -24.82
C LEU A 515 -5.83 3.34 -23.39
N SER A 516 -4.66 2.73 -23.28
CA SER A 516 -3.98 2.54 -22.00
C SER A 516 -3.23 3.81 -21.59
N ILE A 517 -2.95 3.97 -20.29
CA ILE A 517 -2.18 5.10 -19.77
C ILE A 517 -0.81 5.24 -20.45
N LYS A 518 -0.14 4.12 -20.80
CA LYS A 518 1.15 4.14 -21.49
C LYS A 518 1.05 4.65 -22.92
N GLU A 519 0.00 4.25 -23.63
CA GLU A 519 -0.26 4.74 -24.99
C GLU A 519 -0.57 6.23 -24.98
N ILE A 520 -1.32 6.70 -23.99
CA ILE A 520 -1.61 8.12 -23.76
C ILE A 520 -0.32 8.90 -23.50
N CYS A 521 0.51 8.45 -22.55
CA CYS A 521 1.80 9.09 -22.25
C CYS A 521 2.71 9.14 -23.49
N ARG A 522 2.75 8.06 -24.27
CA ARG A 522 3.52 7.98 -25.52
C ARG A 522 3.02 8.99 -26.56
N ARG A 523 1.70 9.13 -26.75
CA ARG A 523 1.13 10.12 -27.68
C ARG A 523 1.49 11.54 -27.30
N ILE A 524 1.36 11.89 -26.02
CA ILE A 524 1.75 13.22 -25.51
C ILE A 524 3.24 13.47 -25.75
N THR A 525 4.09 12.51 -25.38
CA THR A 525 5.56 12.64 -25.51
C THR A 525 6.02 12.71 -26.97
N ASN A 526 5.30 12.10 -27.91
CA ASN A 526 5.62 12.15 -29.33
C ASN A 526 5.07 13.40 -30.03
N THR A 527 4.23 14.19 -29.37
CA THR A 527 3.71 15.45 -29.91
C THR A 527 4.80 16.51 -29.80
N PRO A 528 5.30 17.10 -30.90
CA PRO A 528 6.36 18.11 -30.85
C PRO A 528 5.85 19.38 -30.15
N PHE A 529 6.57 19.85 -29.13
CA PHE A 529 6.22 21.05 -28.37
C PHE A 529 7.46 21.58 -27.64
N GLU A 530 7.75 22.87 -27.78
CA GLU A 530 8.86 23.57 -27.11
C GLU A 530 8.29 24.48 -26.02
N SER A 531 8.86 24.42 -24.82
CA SER A 531 8.47 25.23 -23.66
C SER A 531 9.69 25.52 -22.80
N GLU A 532 9.76 26.74 -22.27
CA GLU A 532 10.78 27.18 -21.30
C GLU A 532 10.24 27.20 -19.86
N GLU A 533 8.99 26.78 -19.63
CA GLU A 533 8.39 26.77 -18.30
C GLU A 533 9.01 25.69 -17.40
N LYS A 534 9.33 26.06 -16.15
CA LYS A 534 9.83 25.09 -15.15
C LYS A 534 8.79 24.01 -14.82
N SER A 535 7.51 24.39 -14.71
CA SER A 535 6.37 23.49 -14.52
C SER A 535 6.22 22.46 -15.63
N TYR A 536 6.64 22.78 -16.87
CA TYR A 536 6.62 21.85 -17.99
C TYR A 536 7.61 20.70 -17.81
N SER A 537 8.78 20.96 -17.23
CA SER A 537 9.76 19.92 -16.87
C SER A 537 9.20 18.98 -15.80
N ASP A 538 8.54 19.54 -14.78
CA ASP A 538 7.95 18.78 -13.67
C ASP A 538 6.80 17.88 -14.16
N ASP A 539 5.92 18.42 -15.02
CA ASP A 539 4.86 17.65 -15.69
C ASP A 539 5.43 16.59 -16.66
N GLY A 540 6.57 16.87 -17.31
CA GLY A 540 7.29 15.91 -18.14
C GLY A 540 7.88 14.75 -17.33
N GLN A 541 8.33 15.01 -16.11
CA GLN A 541 8.77 13.98 -15.17
C GLN A 541 7.58 13.12 -14.71
N LEU A 542 6.42 13.72 -14.44
CA LEU A 542 5.17 13.01 -14.14
C LEU A 542 4.82 12.01 -15.25
N LEU A 543 4.88 12.41 -16.52
CA LEU A 543 4.63 11.53 -17.66
C LEU A 543 5.61 10.35 -17.74
N ARG A 544 6.91 10.61 -17.52
CA ARG A 544 7.94 9.55 -17.50
C ARG A 544 7.67 8.55 -16.38
N GLN A 545 7.37 9.06 -15.17
CA GLN A 545 7.04 8.22 -14.03
C GLN A 545 5.84 7.33 -14.36
N LEU A 546 4.74 7.89 -14.87
CA LEU A 546 3.54 7.13 -15.24
C LEU A 546 3.79 6.09 -16.35
N TYR A 547 4.66 6.40 -17.32
CA TYR A 547 5.02 5.48 -18.41
C TYR A 547 5.85 4.27 -17.92
N GLU A 548 6.77 4.51 -16.99
CA GLU A 548 7.67 3.50 -16.44
C GLU A 548 6.98 2.55 -15.44
N LEU A 549 5.80 2.91 -14.92
CA LEU A 549 5.06 2.09 -13.97
C LEU A 549 4.77 0.69 -14.53
N LYS A 550 5.25 -0.33 -13.80
CA LYS A 550 4.81 -1.73 -13.93
C LYS A 550 3.70 -2.05 -12.91
N THR A 551 3.80 -1.46 -11.73
CA THR A 551 2.82 -1.47 -10.65
C THR A 551 2.73 -0.05 -10.08
N LEU A 552 1.55 0.37 -9.66
CA LEU A 552 1.26 1.66 -9.04
C LEU A 552 1.27 1.49 -7.52
N ASP A 553 2.28 2.09 -6.88
CA ASP A 553 2.31 2.28 -5.42
C ASP A 553 2.09 3.76 -5.14
N CYS A 554 0.85 4.15 -4.82
CA CYS A 554 0.49 5.56 -4.66
C CYS A 554 1.24 6.24 -3.51
N THR A 555 1.81 5.48 -2.58
CA THR A 555 2.60 6.01 -1.45
C THR A 555 4.01 6.45 -1.86
N LYS A 556 4.53 5.92 -2.98
CA LYS A 556 5.89 6.17 -3.47
C LYS A 556 5.95 7.16 -4.64
N LEU A 557 4.79 7.61 -5.11
CA LEU A 557 4.72 8.65 -6.15
C LEU A 557 5.32 9.94 -5.61
N GLN A 558 6.09 10.66 -6.42
CA GLN A 558 6.66 11.96 -6.01
C GLN A 558 5.66 13.10 -6.27
N PHE A 559 4.39 12.88 -5.92
CA PHE A 559 3.31 13.83 -6.17
C PHE A 559 3.04 14.67 -4.93
N ASP A 560 2.78 15.95 -5.12
CA ASP A 560 2.19 16.76 -4.07
C ASP A 560 0.72 16.38 -3.84
N ALA A 561 0.11 16.92 -2.79
CA ALA A 561 -1.28 16.62 -2.46
C ALA A 561 -2.27 17.11 -3.53
N GLY A 562 -1.97 18.20 -4.25
CA GLY A 562 -2.82 18.73 -5.32
C GLY A 562 -2.87 17.78 -6.52
N GLN A 563 -1.71 17.28 -6.94
CA GLN A 563 -1.55 16.27 -7.97
C GLN A 563 -2.16 14.92 -7.56
N MET A 564 -1.99 14.51 -6.30
CA MET A 564 -2.63 13.31 -5.76
C MET A 564 -4.16 13.40 -5.83
N LEU A 565 -4.73 14.54 -5.43
CA LEU A 565 -6.17 14.79 -5.56
C LEU A 565 -6.61 14.79 -7.02
N ALA A 566 -5.84 15.41 -7.94
CA ALA A 566 -6.15 15.44 -9.36
C ALA A 566 -6.25 14.03 -9.98
N LEU A 567 -5.43 13.10 -9.51
CA LEU A 567 -5.47 11.69 -9.94
C LEU A 567 -6.66 10.94 -9.38
N LEU A 568 -7.03 11.19 -8.12
CA LEU A 568 -8.10 10.47 -7.42
C LEU A 568 -9.49 11.00 -7.79
N LEU A 569 -9.66 12.31 -7.93
CA LEU A 569 -10.96 12.96 -8.11
C LEU A 569 -11.82 12.36 -9.24
N PRO A 570 -11.28 12.07 -10.44
CA PRO A 570 -12.05 11.44 -11.51
C PRO A 570 -12.64 10.06 -11.17
N LYS A 571 -12.14 9.41 -10.10
CA LYS A 571 -12.59 8.08 -9.64
C LYS A 571 -13.59 8.14 -8.49
N LEU A 572 -13.69 9.29 -7.83
CA LEU A 572 -14.55 9.47 -6.67
C LEU A 572 -15.94 9.88 -7.15
N ALA A 573 -16.97 9.19 -6.68
CA ALA A 573 -18.33 9.35 -7.16
C ALA A 573 -19.29 9.93 -6.10
N SER A 574 -18.85 10.03 -4.84
CA SER A 574 -19.69 10.54 -3.76
C SER A 574 -19.67 12.07 -3.66
N ASN A 575 -20.56 12.63 -2.82
CA ASN A 575 -20.52 14.05 -2.43
C ASN A 575 -19.17 14.45 -1.80
N GLY A 576 -18.36 13.49 -1.34
CA GLY A 576 -17.01 13.75 -0.86
C GLY A 576 -16.07 14.22 -1.97
N ALA A 577 -16.27 13.76 -3.21
CA ALA A 577 -15.45 14.16 -4.36
C ALA A 577 -15.55 15.67 -4.62
N GLN A 578 -16.76 16.23 -4.53
CA GLN A 578 -16.98 17.67 -4.73
C GLN A 578 -16.22 18.52 -3.70
N LEU A 579 -16.28 18.15 -2.42
CA LEU A 579 -15.57 18.86 -1.35
C LEU A 579 -14.05 18.73 -1.48
N LEU A 580 -13.57 17.61 -2.03
CA LEU A 580 -12.16 17.41 -2.31
C LEU A 580 -11.66 18.21 -3.50
N ASP A 581 -12.49 18.38 -4.53
CA ASP A 581 -12.15 19.26 -5.65
C ASP A 581 -12.07 20.72 -5.18
N GLU A 582 -13.02 21.17 -4.35
CA GLU A 582 -12.93 22.49 -3.70
C GLU A 582 -11.66 22.63 -2.85
N ALA A 583 -11.27 21.59 -2.10
CA ALA A 583 -10.01 21.60 -1.33
C ALA A 583 -8.77 21.64 -2.24
N ARG A 584 -8.82 20.99 -3.40
CA ARG A 584 -7.76 21.05 -4.42
C ARG A 584 -7.62 22.46 -4.98
N GLN A 585 -8.72 23.15 -5.26
CA GLN A 585 -8.69 24.55 -5.72
C GLN A 585 -8.06 25.48 -4.68
N VAL A 586 -8.29 25.23 -3.38
CA VAL A 586 -7.62 25.96 -2.29
C VAL A 586 -6.12 25.74 -2.32
N LEU A 587 -5.66 24.50 -2.55
CA LEU A 587 -4.22 24.19 -2.67
C LEU A 587 -3.56 24.89 -3.87
N LEU A 588 -4.26 24.99 -5.01
CA LEU A 588 -3.71 25.52 -6.26
C LEU A 588 -3.74 27.05 -6.34
N HIS A 589 -4.81 27.68 -5.85
CA HIS A 589 -5.06 29.11 -6.11
C HIS A 589 -5.23 29.95 -4.84
N GLY A 590 -5.26 29.33 -3.65
CA GLY A 590 -5.49 30.02 -2.38
C GLY A 590 -6.86 30.68 -2.23
N ALA A 591 -7.77 30.54 -3.21
CA ALA A 591 -9.07 31.19 -3.24
C ALA A 591 -10.18 30.30 -2.65
N VAL A 592 -11.02 30.87 -1.77
CA VAL A 592 -11.95 30.11 -0.90
C VAL A 592 -13.34 29.93 -1.52
N ARG A 593 -13.83 28.69 -1.56
CA ARG A 593 -15.25 28.35 -1.39
C ARG A 593 -15.39 27.34 -0.24
N GLY A 594 -15.98 27.76 0.88
CA GLY A 594 -16.40 26.89 1.98
C GLY A 594 -15.36 26.60 3.08
N PRO A 595 -15.76 26.62 4.36
CA PRO A 595 -14.85 26.39 5.50
C PRO A 595 -14.29 24.96 5.59
N VAL A 596 -15.04 23.96 5.08
CA VAL A 596 -14.60 22.56 5.03
C VAL A 596 -13.45 22.37 4.03
N ALA A 597 -13.60 22.91 2.82
CA ALA A 597 -12.59 22.84 1.77
C ALA A 597 -11.30 23.57 2.17
N LEU A 598 -11.43 24.75 2.80
CA LEU A 598 -10.29 25.50 3.34
C LEU A 598 -9.53 24.71 4.41
N GLY A 599 -10.26 24.13 5.38
CA GLY A 599 -9.66 23.32 6.44
C GLY A 599 -9.00 22.04 5.91
N LEU A 600 -9.57 21.43 4.87
CA LEU A 600 -9.02 20.25 4.22
C LEU A 600 -7.79 20.59 3.38
N GLY A 601 -7.83 21.66 2.58
CA GLY A 601 -6.67 22.15 1.81
C GLY A 601 -5.47 22.43 2.71
N LYS A 602 -5.65 23.16 3.81
CA LYS A 602 -4.57 23.42 4.79
C LYS A 602 -4.00 22.16 5.45
N ARG A 603 -4.81 21.11 5.64
CA ARG A 603 -4.32 19.82 6.18
C ARG A 603 -3.48 19.05 5.16
N LEU A 604 -3.82 19.21 3.88
CA LEU A 604 -3.16 18.54 2.77
C LEU A 604 -1.94 19.31 2.26
N GLU A 605 -1.72 20.53 2.73
CA GLU A 605 -0.59 21.37 2.31
C GLU A 605 0.75 20.82 2.82
N GLY A 606 1.70 20.61 1.90
CA GLY A 606 3.08 20.22 2.22
C GLY A 606 3.28 18.81 2.80
N ILE A 607 2.26 17.95 2.78
CA ILE A 607 2.35 16.57 3.29
C ILE A 607 2.75 15.57 2.19
N SER A 608 3.35 14.45 2.59
CA SER A 608 3.73 13.40 1.64
C SER A 608 2.51 12.66 1.05
N PRO A 609 2.62 11.98 -0.10
CA PRO A 609 1.57 11.13 -0.68
C PRO A 609 0.95 10.14 0.32
N GLU A 610 1.78 9.48 1.13
CA GLU A 610 1.34 8.53 2.15
C GLU A 610 0.51 9.23 3.25
N GLN A 611 0.94 10.41 3.68
CA GLN A 611 0.22 11.23 4.64
C GLN A 611 -1.10 11.74 4.03
N CYS A 612 -1.09 12.17 2.77
CA CYS A 612 -2.28 12.59 2.03
C CYS A 612 -3.34 11.49 1.99
N LEU A 613 -2.97 10.28 1.58
CA LEU A 613 -3.90 9.13 1.57
C LEU A 613 -4.39 8.76 2.98
N SER A 614 -3.56 8.95 4.00
CA SER A 614 -3.94 8.73 5.41
C SER A 614 -5.00 9.73 5.88
N GLU A 615 -4.80 11.01 5.58
CA GLU A 615 -5.73 12.09 5.89
C GLU A 615 -7.05 11.93 5.13
N LEU A 616 -6.98 11.60 3.83
CA LEU A 616 -8.18 11.34 3.01
C LEU A 616 -8.99 10.16 3.55
N ARG A 617 -8.32 9.07 3.96
CA ARG A 617 -8.98 7.90 4.57
C ARG A 617 -9.65 8.28 5.89
N ALA A 618 -9.00 9.06 6.74
CA ALA A 618 -9.58 9.54 7.99
C ALA A 618 -10.78 10.46 7.75
N TRP A 619 -10.66 11.36 6.77
CA TRP A 619 -11.71 12.29 6.38
C TRP A 619 -12.94 11.57 5.83
N TYR A 620 -12.78 10.62 4.89
CA TYR A 620 -13.91 9.85 4.34
C TYR A 620 -14.63 9.01 5.40
N ARG A 621 -13.91 8.49 6.40
CA ARG A 621 -14.54 7.82 7.55
C ARG A 621 -15.40 8.79 8.36
N SER A 622 -14.90 10.00 8.60
CA SER A 622 -15.67 11.04 9.28
C SER A 622 -16.88 11.46 8.45
N LEU A 623 -16.73 11.64 7.14
CA LEU A 623 -17.81 11.95 6.22
C LEU A 623 -18.90 10.87 6.25
N LEU A 624 -18.52 9.58 6.25
CA LEU A 624 -19.48 8.48 6.35
C LEU A 624 -20.30 8.56 7.63
N VAL A 625 -19.67 8.78 8.79
CA VAL A 625 -20.38 8.94 10.07
C VAL A 625 -21.34 10.12 10.01
N VAL A 626 -20.90 11.28 9.51
CA VAL A 626 -21.75 12.47 9.42
C VAL A 626 -22.92 12.24 8.47
N VAL A 627 -22.71 11.57 7.34
CA VAL A 627 -23.78 11.24 6.38
C VAL A 627 -24.77 10.24 6.94
N GLN A 628 -24.32 9.27 7.73
CA GLN A 628 -25.21 8.35 8.44
C GLN A 628 -26.10 9.09 9.44
N THR A 629 -25.52 10.00 10.23
CA THR A 629 -26.30 10.86 11.14
C THR A 629 -27.25 11.77 10.35
N PHE A 630 -26.79 12.36 9.25
CA PHE A 630 -27.61 13.18 8.37
C PHE A 630 -28.82 12.40 7.84
N ASN A 631 -28.59 11.22 7.26
CA ASN A 631 -29.64 10.36 6.72
C ASN A 631 -30.61 9.86 7.81
N GLY A 632 -30.11 9.56 9.01
CA GLY A 632 -30.92 9.14 10.16
C GLY A 632 -31.92 10.21 10.62
N LEU A 633 -31.59 11.49 10.39
CA LEU A 633 -32.43 12.64 10.74
C LEU A 633 -33.28 13.18 9.58
N THR A 634 -33.20 12.58 8.38
CA THR A 634 -34.03 12.99 7.23
C THR A 634 -35.42 12.33 7.27
N VAL A 635 -36.48 13.14 7.31
CA VAL A 635 -37.87 12.71 7.10
C VAL A 635 -38.14 12.74 5.59
N SER A 636 -38.28 11.57 4.96
CA SER A 636 -38.54 11.47 3.52
C SER A 636 -40.00 11.76 3.18
N SER A 637 -40.25 12.76 2.32
CA SER A 637 -41.54 12.98 1.67
C SER A 637 -41.69 12.04 0.46
N ASN A 638 -42.59 11.07 0.58
CA ASN A 638 -43.17 10.23 -0.48
C ASN A 638 -42.22 9.46 -1.43
N THR A 639 -42.05 8.16 -1.19
CA THR A 639 -42.67 7.09 -2.00
C THR A 639 -42.44 5.75 -1.31
N MET A 640 -43.51 4.98 -1.20
CA MET A 640 -43.57 3.61 -0.71
C MET A 640 -42.43 2.75 -1.26
N ASP A 641 -41.57 2.28 -0.36
CA ASP A 641 -40.75 1.10 -0.59
C ASP A 641 -41.34 0.00 0.28
N LEU A 642 -42.52 -0.49 -0.15
CA LEU A 642 -43.34 -1.48 0.55
C LEU A 642 -42.59 -2.80 0.80
N GLU A 643 -41.54 -3.09 0.05
CA GLU A 643 -40.65 -4.24 0.29
C GLU A 643 -39.69 -3.99 1.46
N SER A 644 -39.14 -2.79 1.56
CA SER A 644 -38.29 -2.35 2.69
C SER A 644 -39.10 -2.23 3.99
N GLU A 645 -40.37 -1.80 3.92
CA GLU A 645 -41.28 -1.78 5.07
C GLU A 645 -41.82 -3.16 5.43
N ARG A 646 -42.03 -4.08 4.48
CA ARG A 646 -42.36 -5.49 4.77
C ARG A 646 -41.18 -6.21 5.41
N GLN A 647 -39.97 -6.03 4.88
CA GLN A 647 -38.76 -6.60 5.48
C GLN A 647 -38.44 -5.96 6.83
N ALA A 648 -38.61 -4.64 6.99
CA ALA A 648 -38.43 -3.98 8.28
C ALA A 648 -39.54 -4.37 9.29
N LYS A 649 -40.78 -4.61 8.86
CA LYS A 649 -41.86 -5.12 9.73
C LYS A 649 -41.70 -6.61 10.06
N GLU A 650 -41.19 -7.44 9.14
CA GLU A 650 -40.83 -8.84 9.42
C GLU A 650 -39.63 -8.94 10.36
N ILE A 651 -38.62 -8.08 10.21
CA ILE A 651 -37.46 -7.97 11.12
C ILE A 651 -37.85 -7.39 12.49
N ALA A 652 -38.80 -6.44 12.53
CA ALA A 652 -39.27 -5.85 13.79
C ALA A 652 -40.22 -6.75 14.58
N MET A 653 -40.83 -7.79 13.99
CA MET A 653 -41.69 -8.74 14.71
C MET A 653 -40.93 -9.83 15.48
N ILE A 654 -39.59 -9.93 15.32
CA ILE A 654 -38.73 -10.97 15.93
C ILE A 654 -37.48 -10.34 16.61
N SER A 655 -37.46 -9.04 16.90
CA SER A 655 -36.25 -8.40 17.42
C SER A 655 -36.12 -8.47 18.95
N LEU A 656 -34.94 -8.85 19.45
CA LEU A 656 -34.56 -8.72 20.87
C LEU A 656 -34.78 -7.28 21.39
N PRO A 657 -35.07 -7.10 22.70
CA PRO A 657 -35.24 -5.78 23.28
C PRO A 657 -34.05 -4.84 23.00
N PRO A 658 -34.27 -3.54 22.74
CA PRO A 658 -33.21 -2.59 22.39
C PRO A 658 -32.06 -2.51 23.41
N HIS A 659 -32.33 -2.70 24.70
CA HIS A 659 -31.30 -2.70 25.74
C HIS A 659 -30.36 -3.89 25.61
N VAL A 660 -30.89 -5.07 25.28
CA VAL A 660 -30.10 -6.30 25.04
C VAL A 660 -29.24 -6.13 23.79
N THR A 661 -29.83 -5.68 22.69
CA THR A 661 -29.12 -5.38 21.42
C THR A 661 -27.97 -4.39 21.62
N ARG A 662 -28.21 -3.33 22.40
CA ARG A 662 -27.19 -2.34 22.76
C ARG A 662 -26.08 -2.94 23.62
N GLU A 663 -26.43 -3.78 24.59
CA GLU A 663 -25.44 -4.44 25.46
C GLU A 663 -24.57 -5.42 24.68
N ILE A 664 -25.13 -6.21 23.77
CA ILE A 664 -24.37 -7.08 22.86
C ILE A 664 -23.37 -6.24 22.05
N ASN A 665 -23.82 -5.14 21.45
CA ASN A 665 -22.96 -4.23 20.69
C ASN A 665 -21.83 -3.63 21.54
N ASN A 666 -22.11 -3.25 22.79
CA ASN A 666 -21.10 -2.74 23.72
C ASN A 666 -20.04 -3.80 24.04
N ARG A 667 -20.46 -5.05 24.31
CA ARG A 667 -19.54 -6.16 24.58
C ARG A 667 -18.66 -6.46 23.36
N LEU A 668 -19.21 -6.48 22.15
CA LEU A 668 -18.43 -6.66 20.93
C LEU A 668 -17.41 -5.53 20.70
N LYS A 669 -17.80 -4.27 20.89
CA LYS A 669 -16.88 -3.12 20.81
C LYS A 669 -15.77 -3.22 21.85
N ARG A 670 -16.09 -3.67 23.06
CA ARG A 670 -15.10 -3.86 24.13
C ARG A 670 -14.13 -4.99 23.80
N MET A 671 -14.62 -6.14 23.34
CA MET A 671 -13.81 -7.27 22.89
C MET A 671 -12.80 -6.84 21.82
N THR A 672 -13.28 -6.18 20.76
CA THR A 672 -12.41 -5.74 19.65
C THR A 672 -11.35 -4.73 20.07
N LEU A 673 -11.67 -3.85 21.04
CA LEU A 673 -10.72 -2.91 21.62
C LEU A 673 -9.67 -3.62 22.49
N LEU A 674 -10.10 -4.51 23.39
CA LEU A 674 -9.20 -5.27 24.27
C LEU A 674 -8.26 -6.19 23.48
N TRP A 675 -8.72 -6.75 22.37
CA TRP A 675 -7.94 -7.69 21.56
C TRP A 675 -7.08 -7.01 20.49
N GLY A 676 -7.12 -5.67 20.40
CA GLY A 676 -6.31 -4.90 19.43
C GLY A 676 -6.81 -4.96 17.98
N LEU A 677 -8.04 -5.43 17.73
CA LEU A 677 -8.63 -5.54 16.39
C LEU A 677 -9.00 -4.18 15.80
N GLY A 678 -9.22 -3.18 16.65
CA GLY A 678 -9.62 -1.82 16.26
C GLY A 678 -11.12 -1.68 16.00
N SER A 679 -11.61 -0.44 16.01
CA SER A 679 -13.04 -0.12 15.86
C SER A 679 -13.61 -0.50 14.50
N ASP A 680 -12.77 -0.58 13.47
CA ASP A 680 -13.17 -0.87 12.08
C ASP A 680 -13.42 -2.36 11.83
N PHE A 681 -13.15 -3.22 12.81
CA PHE A 681 -13.40 -4.67 12.70
C PHE A 681 -14.90 -4.99 12.67
N LEU A 682 -15.71 -4.20 13.38
CA LEU A 682 -17.17 -4.32 13.43
C LEU A 682 -17.80 -3.38 12.42
N GLU A 683 -18.93 -3.79 11.86
CA GLU A 683 -19.77 -2.91 11.05
C GLU A 683 -20.63 -2.03 11.97
N PRO A 684 -20.72 -0.71 11.72
CA PRO A 684 -21.32 0.25 12.64
C PRO A 684 -22.86 0.27 12.64
N ILE A 685 -23.53 -0.53 11.79
CA ILE A 685 -24.99 -0.52 11.64
C ILE A 685 -25.61 -1.57 12.56
N GLU A 686 -26.71 -1.24 13.25
CA GLU A 686 -27.43 -2.19 14.13
C GLU A 686 -27.91 -3.45 13.40
N SER A 687 -28.32 -3.32 12.12
CA SER A 687 -28.68 -4.45 11.27
C SER A 687 -27.53 -5.43 10.98
N ALA A 688 -26.29 -5.04 11.29
CA ALA A 688 -25.11 -5.89 11.13
C ALA A 688 -24.74 -6.66 12.41
N LEU A 689 -25.59 -6.66 13.45
CA LEU A 689 -25.30 -7.32 14.73
C LEU A 689 -25.01 -8.83 14.57
N ALA A 690 -25.85 -9.54 13.81
CA ALA A 690 -25.65 -10.96 13.53
C ALA A 690 -24.31 -11.21 12.81
N ASP A 691 -23.96 -10.37 11.84
CA ASP A 691 -22.69 -10.50 11.12
C ASP A 691 -21.48 -10.13 11.97
N ASN A 692 -21.63 -9.17 12.88
CA ASN A 692 -20.61 -8.81 13.86
C ASN A 692 -20.36 -9.95 14.85
N LEU A 693 -21.41 -10.61 15.35
CA LEU A 693 -21.28 -11.82 16.18
C LEU A 693 -20.53 -12.92 15.42
N ARG A 694 -20.92 -13.22 14.17
CA ARG A 694 -20.24 -14.22 13.32
C ARG A 694 -18.78 -13.87 13.05
N ARG A 695 -18.45 -12.58 12.88
CA ARG A 695 -17.06 -12.12 12.66
C ARG A 695 -16.20 -12.39 13.88
N VAL A 696 -16.69 -12.06 15.07
CA VAL A 696 -15.99 -12.27 16.33
C VAL A 696 -15.85 -13.77 16.61
N ASP A 697 -16.92 -14.56 16.43
CA ASP A 697 -16.86 -16.01 16.60
C ASP A 697 -15.84 -16.67 15.64
N PHE A 698 -15.83 -16.28 14.37
CA PHE A 698 -14.84 -16.80 13.42
C PHE A 698 -13.40 -16.43 13.81
N TYR A 699 -13.18 -15.24 14.36
CA TYR A 699 -11.88 -14.86 14.93
C TYR A 699 -11.49 -15.75 16.11
N LEU A 700 -12.42 -16.10 17.00
CA LEU A 700 -12.16 -17.06 18.09
C LEU A 700 -11.85 -18.47 17.54
N ALA A 701 -12.60 -18.92 16.53
CA ALA A 701 -12.40 -20.21 15.88
C ALA A 701 -11.01 -20.31 15.21
N LEU A 702 -10.51 -19.22 14.61
CA LEU A 702 -9.15 -19.12 14.08
C LEU A 702 -8.10 -19.33 15.17
N ASN A 703 -8.25 -18.68 16.34
CA ASN A 703 -7.33 -18.84 17.46
C ASN A 703 -7.37 -20.27 18.05
N ARG A 704 -8.52 -20.94 18.02
CA ARG A 704 -8.68 -22.34 18.48
C ARG A 704 -8.11 -23.37 17.51
N GLY A 705 -7.76 -23.00 16.28
CA GLY A 705 -7.26 -23.95 15.29
C GLY A 705 -8.34 -24.87 14.70
N ILE A 706 -9.62 -24.45 14.73
CA ILE A 706 -10.77 -25.30 14.33
C ILE A 706 -11.27 -24.96 12.92
N THR A 707 -10.90 -23.79 12.41
CA THR A 707 -11.25 -23.42 11.03
C THR A 707 -10.36 -24.13 10.02
N SER A 708 -10.86 -24.36 8.81
CA SER A 708 -10.06 -24.90 7.71
C SER A 708 -8.91 -23.97 7.26
N ALA A 709 -8.95 -22.70 7.66
CA ALA A 709 -7.92 -21.69 7.39
C ALA A 709 -6.88 -21.55 8.52
N SER A 710 -7.07 -22.19 9.69
CA SER A 710 -6.26 -21.87 10.87
C SER A 710 -4.93 -22.63 10.94
N PRO A 711 -3.84 -21.97 11.39
CA PRO A 711 -2.62 -22.66 11.77
C PRO A 711 -2.87 -23.51 13.02
N ARG A 712 -1.89 -24.36 13.38
CA ARG A 712 -1.90 -25.07 14.67
C ARG A 712 -2.08 -24.06 15.81
N SER A 713 -3.04 -24.33 16.70
CA SER A 713 -3.31 -23.46 17.84
C SER A 713 -2.11 -23.45 18.80
N THR A 714 -1.70 -22.26 19.21
CA THR A 714 -0.65 -22.05 20.24
C THR A 714 -1.23 -21.91 21.65
N LEU A 715 -2.56 -22.06 21.80
CA LEU A 715 -3.25 -21.91 23.08
C LEU A 715 -3.01 -23.12 23.99
N SER A 716 -2.84 -22.86 25.29
CA SER A 716 -2.85 -23.92 26.30
C SER A 716 -4.24 -24.56 26.41
N LYS A 717 -4.34 -25.73 27.05
CA LYS A 717 -5.64 -26.38 27.30
C LYS A 717 -6.59 -25.46 28.09
N GLU A 718 -6.08 -24.75 29.10
CA GLU A 718 -6.84 -23.82 29.92
C GLU A 718 -7.30 -22.59 29.13
N ASP A 719 -6.41 -22.00 28.32
CA ASP A 719 -6.75 -20.86 27.45
C ASP A 719 -7.84 -21.26 26.44
N ARG A 720 -7.73 -22.46 25.86
CA ARG A 720 -8.67 -22.98 24.88
C ARG A 720 -10.07 -23.15 25.45
N VAL A 721 -10.20 -23.60 26.71
CA VAL A 721 -11.50 -23.71 27.40
C VAL A 721 -12.16 -22.35 27.56
N LEU A 722 -11.39 -21.30 27.89
CA LEU A 722 -11.95 -19.95 28.03
C LEU A 722 -12.42 -19.37 26.69
N VAL A 723 -11.63 -19.57 25.62
CA VAL A 723 -12.00 -19.15 24.26
C VAL A 723 -13.24 -19.92 23.76
N GLU A 724 -13.33 -21.21 24.09
CA GLU A 724 -14.49 -22.05 23.77
C GLU A 724 -15.75 -21.62 24.49
N LYS A 725 -15.70 -21.37 25.81
CA LYS A 725 -16.84 -20.85 26.57
C LYS A 725 -17.39 -19.56 25.96
N THR A 726 -16.49 -18.67 25.55
CA THR A 726 -16.84 -17.39 24.91
C THR A 726 -17.51 -17.59 23.55
N SER A 727 -16.98 -18.50 22.72
CA SER A 727 -17.59 -18.86 21.43
C SER A 727 -18.98 -19.46 21.62
N SER A 728 -19.19 -20.31 22.64
CA SER A 728 -20.52 -20.81 22.98
C SER A 728 -21.50 -19.69 23.33
N SER A 729 -21.11 -18.74 24.20
CA SER A 729 -21.96 -17.59 24.53
C SER A 729 -22.29 -16.72 23.31
N LEU A 730 -21.34 -16.52 22.38
CA LEU A 730 -21.61 -15.79 21.13
C LEU A 730 -22.59 -16.54 20.20
N ASN A 731 -22.49 -17.87 20.13
CA ASN A 731 -23.41 -18.69 19.35
C ASN A 731 -24.83 -18.70 19.97
N THR A 732 -24.94 -18.72 21.29
CA THR A 732 -26.23 -18.51 21.99
C THR A 732 -26.81 -17.14 21.63
N LEU A 733 -26.03 -16.06 21.69
CA LEU A 733 -26.50 -14.73 21.28
C LEU A 733 -26.94 -14.67 19.81
N LEU A 734 -26.25 -15.39 18.93
CA LEU A 734 -26.65 -15.51 17.53
C LEU A 734 -28.01 -16.22 17.40
N HIS A 735 -28.21 -17.30 18.15
CA HIS A 735 -29.48 -18.03 18.18
C HIS A 735 -30.63 -17.17 18.70
N CYS A 736 -30.40 -16.41 19.77
CA CYS A 736 -31.39 -15.50 20.35
C CYS A 736 -31.82 -14.37 19.39
N LEU A 737 -30.98 -14.00 18.41
CA LEU A 737 -31.39 -13.05 17.35
C LEU A 737 -32.40 -13.65 16.38
N ASP A 738 -32.36 -14.97 16.17
CA ASP A 738 -33.31 -15.68 15.30
C ASP A 738 -34.59 -16.08 16.07
N THR A 739 -34.49 -16.33 17.38
CA THR A 739 -35.63 -16.79 18.23
C THR A 739 -36.29 -15.70 19.07
N ALA A 740 -35.70 -14.49 19.15
CA ALA A 740 -36.13 -13.38 20.01
C ALA A 740 -36.13 -13.67 21.52
N ASP A 741 -35.38 -14.68 21.99
CA ASP A 741 -35.31 -15.04 23.42
C ASP A 741 -34.40 -14.09 24.21
N SER A 742 -35.02 -13.16 24.95
CA SER A 742 -34.29 -12.17 25.74
C SER A 742 -33.67 -12.73 27.02
N GLU A 743 -34.27 -13.75 27.64
CA GLU A 743 -33.75 -14.30 28.90
C GLU A 743 -32.47 -15.10 28.66
N GLU A 744 -32.45 -15.89 27.60
CA GLU A 744 -31.27 -16.64 27.18
C GLU A 744 -30.15 -15.69 26.70
N ALA A 745 -30.50 -14.60 26.00
CA ALA A 745 -29.54 -13.57 25.61
C ALA A 745 -28.90 -12.87 26.82
N GLU A 746 -29.69 -12.53 27.84
CA GLU A 746 -29.18 -11.92 29.07
C GLU A 746 -28.32 -12.91 29.89
N ALA A 747 -28.65 -14.20 29.89
CA ALA A 747 -27.80 -15.24 30.48
C ALA A 747 -26.45 -15.36 29.77
N ALA A 748 -26.44 -15.38 28.43
CA ALA A 748 -25.20 -15.40 27.65
C ALA A 748 -24.34 -14.15 27.86
N LEU A 749 -24.96 -12.97 28.00
CA LEU A 749 -24.25 -11.71 28.35
C LEU A 749 -23.62 -11.76 29.74
N LYS A 750 -24.24 -12.46 30.72
CA LYS A 750 -23.65 -12.67 32.06
C LYS A 750 -22.40 -13.54 32.03
N ASP A 751 -22.19 -14.36 31.00
CA ASP A 751 -20.94 -15.10 30.82
C ASP A 751 -19.83 -14.24 30.17
N LEU A 752 -20.19 -13.14 29.51
CA LEU A 752 -19.28 -12.21 28.83
C LEU A 752 -18.90 -11.00 29.71
N LYS A 753 -18.66 -11.21 31.01
CA LYS A 753 -18.25 -10.15 31.95
C LYS A 753 -16.85 -9.63 31.66
N ASP A 754 -16.57 -8.39 32.08
CA ASP A 754 -15.29 -7.71 31.83
C ASP A 754 -14.07 -8.51 32.30
N SER A 755 -14.16 -9.19 33.44
CA SER A 755 -13.07 -10.04 33.94
C SER A 755 -12.75 -11.25 33.03
N ALA A 756 -13.74 -11.78 32.30
CA ALA A 756 -13.52 -12.83 31.30
C ALA A 756 -12.91 -12.24 30.01
N LEU A 757 -13.37 -11.06 29.60
CA LEU A 757 -12.85 -10.36 28.41
C LEU A 757 -11.39 -9.91 28.59
N ASP A 758 -11.02 -9.45 29.78
CA ASP A 758 -9.64 -9.06 30.11
C ASP A 758 -8.70 -10.27 30.09
N LYS A 759 -9.15 -11.42 30.64
CA LYS A 759 -8.40 -12.69 30.55
C LYS A 759 -8.20 -13.12 29.10
N LEU A 760 -9.21 -13.02 28.25
CA LEU A 760 -9.09 -13.27 26.81
C LEU A 760 -8.13 -12.28 26.13
N GLY A 761 -8.13 -11.02 26.53
CA GLY A 761 -7.17 -10.01 26.08
C GLY A 761 -5.74 -10.45 26.34
N VAL A 762 -5.44 -10.94 27.56
CA VAL A 762 -4.12 -11.49 27.92
C VAL A 762 -3.78 -12.75 27.11
N ILE A 763 -4.75 -13.62 26.84
CA ILE A 763 -4.53 -14.79 25.98
C ILE A 763 -4.14 -14.36 24.56
N PHE A 764 -4.79 -13.35 23.99
CA PHE A 764 -4.54 -12.90 22.61
C PHE A 764 -3.31 -12.02 22.42
N THR A 765 -2.58 -11.67 23.48
CA THR A 765 -1.22 -11.09 23.37
C THR A 765 -0.14 -12.17 23.23
N LYS A 766 -0.45 -13.44 23.50
CA LYS A 766 0.51 -14.55 23.36
C LYS A 766 0.91 -14.76 21.89
N PRO A 767 2.12 -15.27 21.62
CA PRO A 767 2.57 -15.56 20.26
C PRO A 767 1.63 -16.53 19.54
N ARG A 768 1.35 -16.26 18.27
CA ARG A 768 0.52 -17.11 17.41
C ARG A 768 1.09 -17.18 16.00
N HIS A 769 0.84 -18.29 15.33
CA HIS A 769 1.28 -18.51 13.95
C HIS A 769 0.45 -17.68 12.98
N LYS A 770 1.06 -17.23 11.87
CA LYS A 770 0.33 -16.58 10.78
C LYS A 770 -0.51 -17.59 10.02
N VAL A 771 -1.70 -17.18 9.61
CA VAL A 771 -2.50 -17.88 8.61
C VAL A 771 -1.85 -17.65 7.24
N GLU A 772 -1.58 -18.72 6.50
CA GLU A 772 -1.13 -18.60 5.12
C GLU A 772 -2.26 -18.03 4.24
N SER A 773 -2.05 -16.84 3.70
CA SER A 773 -3.06 -16.14 2.90
C SER A 773 -2.80 -16.18 1.39
N PHE A 774 -1.74 -16.87 0.94
CA PHE A 774 -1.36 -16.89 -0.47
C PHE A 774 -2.45 -17.53 -1.35
N ALA A 775 -2.87 -18.76 -1.02
CA ALA A 775 -3.92 -19.46 -1.78
C ALA A 775 -5.26 -18.70 -1.76
N ILE A 776 -5.64 -18.09 -0.62
CA ILE A 776 -6.88 -17.31 -0.49
C ILE A 776 -6.83 -16.05 -1.37
N ARG A 777 -5.67 -15.39 -1.49
CA ARG A 777 -5.50 -14.23 -2.39
C ARG A 777 -5.59 -14.64 -3.85
N LYS A 778 -4.96 -15.75 -4.23
CA LYS A 778 -5.04 -16.30 -5.60
C LYS A 778 -6.48 -16.65 -5.97
N ASP A 779 -7.22 -17.26 -5.05
CA ASP A 779 -8.64 -17.55 -5.21
C ASP A 779 -9.47 -16.27 -5.39
N LYS A 780 -9.12 -15.20 -4.68
CA LYS A 780 -9.76 -13.89 -4.85
C LYS A 780 -9.53 -13.36 -6.25
N GLU A 781 -8.28 -13.30 -6.70
CA GLU A 781 -7.91 -12.79 -8.02
C GLU A 781 -8.63 -13.56 -9.12
N TYR A 782 -8.73 -14.88 -8.98
CA TYR A 782 -9.50 -15.71 -9.90
C TYR A 782 -11.01 -15.36 -9.89
N LEU A 783 -11.66 -15.26 -8.73
CA LEU A 783 -13.07 -14.90 -8.64
C LEU A 783 -13.36 -13.48 -9.16
N ASP A 784 -12.46 -12.52 -8.89
CA ASP A 784 -12.53 -11.16 -9.41
C ASP A 784 -12.45 -11.19 -10.95
N SER A 785 -11.56 -12.02 -11.52
CA SER A 785 -11.43 -12.18 -12.96
C SER A 785 -12.71 -12.72 -13.62
N LEU A 786 -13.45 -13.60 -12.94
CA LEU A 786 -14.71 -14.17 -13.44
C LEU A 786 -15.87 -13.17 -13.48
N GLN A 787 -15.75 -12.02 -12.81
CA GLN A 787 -16.75 -10.95 -12.85
C GLN A 787 -16.55 -9.95 -13.99
N ASP A 788 -15.40 -10.02 -14.67
CA ASP A 788 -15.10 -9.19 -15.84
C ASP A 788 -16.15 -9.40 -16.94
N THR A 789 -16.50 -8.31 -17.62
CA THR A 789 -17.40 -8.32 -18.77
C THR A 789 -16.78 -9.00 -19.99
N ARG A 790 -15.44 -9.12 -20.03
CA ARG A 790 -14.68 -9.74 -21.12
C ARG A 790 -13.91 -10.96 -20.63
N GLN A 791 -14.55 -12.13 -20.77
CA GLN A 791 -13.91 -13.40 -20.43
C GLN A 791 -13.09 -13.96 -21.59
N THR A 792 -12.08 -14.76 -21.23
CA THR A 792 -11.35 -15.64 -22.14
C THR A 792 -11.35 -17.05 -21.56
N MET A 793 -11.12 -18.07 -22.37
CA MET A 793 -11.07 -19.45 -21.88
C MET A 793 -9.96 -19.65 -20.83
N ASP A 794 -8.81 -19.00 -21.02
CA ASP A 794 -7.70 -19.07 -20.06
C ASP A 794 -8.07 -18.42 -18.73
N LYS A 795 -8.80 -17.29 -18.73
CA LYS A 795 -9.29 -16.67 -17.47
C LYS A 795 -10.28 -17.58 -16.73
N VAL A 796 -11.13 -18.30 -17.46
CA VAL A 796 -12.19 -19.13 -16.87
C VAL A 796 -11.68 -20.50 -16.43
N PHE A 797 -10.81 -21.15 -17.21
CA PHE A 797 -10.36 -22.52 -16.91
C PHE A 797 -8.93 -22.59 -16.37
N SER A 798 -8.16 -21.50 -16.43
CA SER A 798 -6.74 -21.35 -16.06
C SER A 798 -5.75 -22.21 -16.87
N SER A 799 -6.07 -23.48 -17.18
CA SER A 799 -5.20 -24.37 -17.94
C SER A 799 -5.96 -25.44 -18.73
N SER A 800 -5.30 -25.98 -19.75
CA SER A 800 -5.79 -27.12 -20.55
C SER A 800 -6.11 -28.35 -19.71
N GLY A 801 -5.31 -28.65 -18.67
CA GLY A 801 -5.55 -29.75 -17.75
C GLY A 801 -6.82 -29.57 -16.91
N LYS A 802 -7.01 -28.37 -16.33
CA LYS A 802 -8.23 -28.02 -15.57
C LYS A 802 -9.48 -28.02 -16.47
N PHE A 803 -9.36 -27.57 -17.72
CA PHE A 803 -10.45 -27.67 -18.69
C PHE A 803 -10.84 -29.12 -18.99
N LEU A 804 -9.86 -30.03 -19.18
CA LEU A 804 -10.15 -31.45 -19.42
C LEU A 804 -10.85 -32.11 -18.22
N LEU A 805 -10.44 -31.77 -16.99
CA LEU A 805 -11.13 -32.23 -15.78
C LEU A 805 -12.56 -31.70 -15.72
N PHE A 806 -12.76 -30.41 -16.00
CA PHE A 806 -14.07 -29.78 -16.05
C PHE A 806 -14.98 -30.46 -17.09
N ALA A 807 -14.47 -30.64 -18.31
CA ALA A 807 -15.18 -31.30 -19.40
C ALA A 807 -15.51 -32.76 -19.04
N ASN A 808 -14.57 -33.48 -18.41
CA ASN A 808 -14.79 -34.85 -17.96
C ASN A 808 -15.87 -34.94 -16.87
N SER A 809 -16.12 -33.90 -16.09
CA SER A 809 -17.17 -33.90 -15.07
C SER A 809 -18.51 -33.37 -15.57
N CYS A 810 -18.51 -32.50 -16.58
CA CYS A 810 -19.68 -31.72 -16.98
C CYS A 810 -20.37 -32.17 -18.27
N LEU A 811 -19.63 -32.81 -19.18
CA LEU A 811 -20.18 -33.37 -20.41
C LEU A 811 -20.79 -34.74 -20.12
N GLU A 812 -21.79 -35.14 -20.90
CA GLU A 812 -22.61 -36.33 -20.62
C GLU A 812 -22.34 -37.46 -21.62
N SER A 813 -22.20 -37.12 -22.90
CA SER A 813 -22.13 -38.07 -24.01
C SER A 813 -20.93 -39.00 -23.96
N THR A 814 -21.17 -40.28 -24.28
CA THR A 814 -20.15 -41.33 -24.24
C THR A 814 -19.00 -41.09 -25.25
N GLU A 815 -19.32 -40.47 -26.39
CA GLU A 815 -18.41 -40.15 -27.48
C GLU A 815 -17.41 -39.09 -27.04
N VAL A 816 -17.88 -38.00 -26.43
CA VAL A 816 -17.02 -36.92 -25.93
C VAL A 816 -16.23 -37.41 -24.73
N LYS A 817 -16.82 -38.22 -23.84
CA LYS A 817 -16.09 -38.88 -22.74
C LYS A 817 -14.96 -39.74 -23.24
N ARG A 818 -15.16 -40.49 -24.34
CA ARG A 818 -14.10 -41.30 -24.97
C ARG A 818 -12.98 -40.41 -25.49
N ALA A 819 -13.29 -39.28 -26.13
CA ALA A 819 -12.30 -38.33 -26.62
C ALA A 819 -11.47 -37.70 -25.47
N ILE A 820 -12.12 -37.30 -24.37
CA ILE A 820 -11.45 -36.80 -23.16
C ILE A 820 -10.58 -37.91 -22.54
N SER A 821 -11.14 -39.12 -22.42
CA SER A 821 -10.46 -40.28 -21.84
C SER A 821 -9.17 -40.63 -22.60
N ASN A 822 -9.14 -40.49 -23.93
CA ASN A 822 -7.92 -40.71 -24.72
C ASN A 822 -6.79 -39.74 -24.36
N SER A 823 -7.12 -38.55 -23.86
CA SER A 823 -6.13 -37.56 -23.39
C SER A 823 -5.66 -37.85 -21.96
N ILE A 824 -6.54 -38.33 -21.09
CA ILE A 824 -6.25 -38.54 -19.65
C ILE A 824 -5.65 -39.93 -19.37
N LYS A 825 -6.08 -40.98 -20.10
CA LYS A 825 -5.67 -42.39 -19.89
C LYS A 825 -4.15 -42.60 -19.82
N PRO A 826 -3.31 -41.99 -20.68
CA PRO A 826 -1.87 -42.16 -20.60
C PRO A 826 -1.30 -41.80 -19.22
N ILE A 827 -1.80 -40.71 -18.61
CA ILE A 827 -1.40 -40.26 -17.27
C ILE A 827 -1.90 -41.23 -16.21
N TYR A 828 -3.17 -41.63 -16.29
CA TYR A 828 -3.77 -42.58 -15.35
C TYR A 828 -3.03 -43.92 -15.32
N PHE A 829 -2.76 -44.52 -16.49
CA PHE A 829 -2.09 -45.82 -16.55
C PHE A 829 -0.62 -45.75 -16.12
N ALA A 830 0.07 -44.65 -16.41
CA ALA A 830 1.44 -44.47 -15.95
C ALA A 830 1.49 -44.27 -14.42
N LEU A 831 0.56 -43.50 -13.83
CA LEU A 831 0.40 -43.39 -12.38
C LEU A 831 0.03 -44.73 -11.71
N ALA A 832 -0.88 -45.49 -12.32
CA ALA A 832 -1.28 -46.78 -11.79
C ALA A 832 -0.12 -47.78 -11.76
N LYS A 833 0.80 -47.69 -12.74
CA LYS A 833 2.02 -48.50 -12.79
C LYS A 833 3.07 -48.09 -11.76
N LEU A 834 3.15 -46.79 -11.43
CA LEU A 834 4.01 -46.30 -10.34
C LEU A 834 3.54 -46.79 -8.95
N GLY A 835 2.23 -47.03 -8.79
CA GLY A 835 1.68 -47.62 -7.56
C GLY A 835 2.04 -46.82 -6.31
N SER A 836 2.62 -47.47 -5.29
CA SER A 836 3.04 -46.81 -4.05
C SER A 836 4.15 -45.78 -4.23
N ALA A 837 4.94 -45.86 -5.32
CA ALA A 837 5.97 -44.87 -5.63
C ALA A 837 5.39 -43.50 -5.99
N ALA A 838 4.09 -43.43 -6.35
CA ALA A 838 3.40 -42.18 -6.64
C ALA A 838 3.07 -41.33 -5.41
N ASN A 839 3.41 -41.77 -4.19
CA ASN A 839 3.22 -41.03 -2.92
C ASN A 839 1.78 -40.47 -2.73
N GLY A 840 0.76 -41.17 -3.25
CA GLY A 840 -0.65 -40.76 -3.13
C GLY A 840 -1.10 -39.68 -4.13
N VAL A 841 -0.25 -39.30 -5.10
CA VAL A 841 -0.60 -38.33 -6.15
C VAL A 841 -1.61 -38.93 -7.14
N THR A 842 -2.71 -38.21 -7.38
CA THR A 842 -3.77 -38.64 -8.29
C THR A 842 -3.65 -38.00 -9.68
N THR A 843 -4.32 -38.57 -10.67
CA THR A 843 -4.42 -37.98 -12.02
C THR A 843 -5.05 -36.58 -12.00
N ASN A 844 -5.97 -36.32 -11.07
CA ASN A 844 -6.59 -35.01 -10.89
C ASN A 844 -5.58 -33.99 -10.37
N ASP A 845 -4.69 -34.38 -9.45
CA ASP A 845 -3.67 -33.48 -8.89
C ASP A 845 -2.69 -33.04 -9.99
N LEU A 846 -2.23 -33.97 -10.83
CA LEU A 846 -1.35 -33.65 -11.97
C LEU A 846 -2.01 -32.68 -12.97
N LEU A 847 -3.27 -32.94 -13.34
CA LEU A 847 -3.96 -32.10 -14.33
C LEU A 847 -4.37 -30.72 -13.78
N ARG A 848 -4.44 -30.57 -12.45
CA ARG A 848 -4.82 -29.31 -11.80
C ARG A 848 -3.66 -28.34 -11.62
N HIS A 849 -2.43 -28.84 -11.44
CA HIS A 849 -1.26 -28.02 -11.04
C HIS A 849 -0.25 -27.74 -12.16
N THR A 850 -0.50 -28.17 -13.41
CA THR A 850 0.51 -28.15 -14.47
C THR A 850 0.45 -26.88 -15.34
N CYS A 851 1.41 -25.97 -15.11
CA CYS A 851 1.92 -25.06 -16.13
C CYS A 851 3.35 -25.45 -16.56
N ASP A 852 4.09 -26.19 -15.71
CA ASP A 852 5.39 -26.79 -16.01
C ASP A 852 5.41 -28.24 -15.45
N PRO A 853 5.25 -29.27 -16.30
CA PRO A 853 5.26 -30.67 -15.89
C PRO A 853 6.57 -31.11 -15.24
N GLU A 854 7.70 -30.55 -15.67
CA GLU A 854 9.04 -30.95 -15.19
C GLU A 854 9.26 -30.44 -13.76
N GLU A 855 8.92 -29.18 -13.50
CA GLU A 855 9.00 -28.56 -12.18
C GLU A 855 8.08 -29.24 -11.16
N PHE A 856 6.85 -29.58 -11.56
CA PHE A 856 5.89 -30.25 -10.68
C PHE A 856 6.32 -31.68 -10.34
N LEU A 857 6.77 -32.46 -11.33
CA LEU A 857 7.26 -33.83 -11.11
C LEU A 857 8.52 -33.85 -10.24
N ASN A 858 9.41 -32.87 -10.39
CA ASN A 858 10.56 -32.66 -9.52
C ASN A 858 10.13 -32.31 -8.08
N HIS A 859 9.11 -31.47 -7.91
CA HIS A 859 8.57 -31.07 -6.60
C HIS A 859 7.97 -32.24 -5.80
N ILE A 860 7.33 -33.19 -6.48
CA ILE A 860 6.79 -34.42 -5.86
C ILE A 860 7.80 -35.58 -5.84
N ALA A 861 9.08 -35.29 -6.11
CA ALA A 861 10.20 -36.24 -6.08
C ALA A 861 10.07 -37.46 -7.02
N LEU A 862 9.36 -37.30 -8.15
CA LEU A 862 9.17 -38.34 -9.17
C LEU A 862 10.18 -38.22 -10.34
N SER A 863 11.32 -37.56 -10.14
CA SER A 863 12.23 -37.20 -11.23
C SER A 863 13.15 -38.33 -11.71
N GLY A 864 13.07 -38.66 -13.00
CA GLY A 864 14.24 -38.77 -13.88
C GLY A 864 14.89 -40.15 -14.15
N LYS A 865 14.46 -41.26 -13.54
CA LYS A 865 15.00 -42.60 -13.90
C LYS A 865 13.97 -43.68 -14.19
N ASP A 866 12.69 -43.44 -13.90
CA ASP A 866 11.63 -44.42 -14.11
C ASP A 866 10.92 -44.16 -15.44
N LYS A 867 10.69 -45.21 -16.25
CA LYS A 867 10.09 -45.08 -17.59
C LYS A 867 8.66 -44.54 -17.50
N GLU A 868 7.98 -44.88 -16.42
CA GLU A 868 6.62 -44.46 -16.12
C GLU A 868 6.53 -42.97 -15.76
N ALA A 869 7.53 -42.41 -15.07
CA ALA A 869 7.59 -40.98 -14.78
C ALA A 869 7.81 -40.15 -16.06
N GLN A 870 8.68 -40.63 -16.97
CA GLN A 870 8.88 -40.03 -18.30
C GLN A 870 7.59 -40.08 -19.14
N ALA A 871 6.84 -41.19 -19.09
CA ALA A 871 5.56 -41.30 -19.79
C ALA A 871 4.50 -40.31 -19.26
N ILE A 872 4.51 -39.99 -17.97
CA ILE A 872 3.64 -38.95 -17.38
C ILE A 872 4.05 -37.56 -17.90
N GLU A 873 5.35 -37.26 -17.90
CA GLU A 873 5.90 -35.99 -18.37
C GLU A 873 5.53 -35.74 -19.85
N GLU A 874 5.75 -36.73 -20.72
CA GLU A 874 5.39 -36.65 -22.14
C GLU A 874 3.89 -36.43 -22.36
N ALA A 875 3.05 -37.15 -21.60
CA ALA A 875 1.60 -37.02 -21.69
C ALA A 875 1.11 -35.63 -21.23
N LEU A 876 1.67 -35.11 -20.13
CA LEU A 876 1.35 -33.77 -19.63
C LEU A 876 1.85 -32.68 -20.58
N ALA A 877 3.06 -32.81 -21.11
CA ALA A 877 3.61 -31.88 -22.11
C ALA A 877 2.73 -31.83 -23.37
N LYS A 878 2.17 -32.96 -23.80
CA LYS A 878 1.25 -33.02 -24.94
C LYS A 878 -0.07 -32.27 -24.67
N ILE A 879 -0.58 -32.33 -23.45
CA ILE A 879 -1.78 -31.57 -23.04
C ILE A 879 -1.45 -30.07 -22.93
N CYS A 880 -0.33 -29.71 -22.30
CA CYS A 880 0.07 -28.32 -22.08
C CYS A 880 0.44 -27.59 -23.38
N LYS A 881 0.91 -28.30 -24.41
CA LYS A 881 1.19 -27.73 -25.75
C LYS A 881 -0.07 -27.33 -26.51
N LYS A 882 -1.24 -27.86 -26.17
CA LYS A 882 -2.51 -27.49 -26.82
C LYS A 882 -3.17 -26.33 -26.07
N SER A 883 -3.64 -25.34 -26.81
CA SER A 883 -4.49 -24.30 -26.24
C SER A 883 -5.85 -24.88 -25.80
N ILE A 884 -6.53 -24.21 -24.86
CA ILE A 884 -7.89 -24.61 -24.47
C ILE A 884 -8.83 -24.51 -25.70
N GLU A 885 -8.63 -23.50 -26.55
CA GLU A 885 -9.40 -23.30 -27.79
C GLU A 885 -9.28 -24.53 -28.73
N ASP A 886 -8.06 -25.05 -28.93
CA ASP A 886 -7.82 -26.24 -29.75
C ASP A 886 -8.45 -27.50 -29.14
N LEU A 887 -8.38 -27.65 -27.81
CA LEU A 887 -9.00 -28.78 -27.11
C LEU A 887 -10.51 -28.75 -27.23
N VAL A 888 -11.14 -27.58 -27.06
CA VAL A 888 -12.59 -27.41 -27.23
C VAL A 888 -12.99 -27.73 -28.67
N ALA A 889 -12.22 -27.25 -29.66
CA ALA A 889 -12.47 -27.53 -31.07
C ALA A 889 -12.35 -29.03 -31.40
N ASP A 890 -11.34 -29.72 -30.87
CA ASP A 890 -11.14 -31.16 -31.04
C ASP A 890 -12.26 -31.97 -30.39
N LEU A 891 -12.69 -31.61 -29.17
CA LEU A 891 -13.84 -32.24 -28.53
C LEU A 891 -15.13 -32.00 -29.32
N ARG A 892 -15.34 -30.79 -29.85
CA ARG A 892 -16.53 -30.46 -30.63
C ARG A 892 -16.61 -31.24 -31.94
N LYS A 893 -15.47 -31.55 -32.58
CA LYS A 893 -15.41 -32.42 -33.78
C LYS A 893 -15.88 -33.86 -33.50
N SER A 894 -15.78 -34.33 -32.25
CA SER A 894 -16.29 -35.65 -31.87
C SER A 894 -17.83 -35.70 -31.78
N CYS A 895 -18.49 -34.54 -31.76
CA CYS A 895 -19.95 -34.41 -31.82
C CYS A 895 -20.42 -34.21 -33.25
N LYS A 896 -21.39 -35.00 -33.73
CA LYS A 896 -22.04 -34.76 -35.03
C LYS A 896 -22.92 -33.50 -34.94
N ALA A 897 -22.83 -32.63 -35.94
CA ALA A 897 -23.70 -31.46 -36.04
C ALA A 897 -25.16 -31.91 -36.20
N GLY A 898 -26.07 -31.34 -35.39
CA GLY A 898 -27.48 -31.74 -35.37
C GLY A 898 -27.80 -33.02 -34.58
N ALA A 899 -26.85 -33.54 -33.79
CA ALA A 899 -27.12 -34.64 -32.87
C ALA A 899 -28.16 -34.26 -31.81
N GLU A 900 -29.03 -35.19 -31.44
CA GLU A 900 -30.03 -35.01 -30.39
C GLU A 900 -29.56 -35.63 -29.06
N GLY A 901 -30.31 -35.39 -27.97
CA GLY A 901 -30.01 -35.94 -26.65
C GLY A 901 -28.74 -35.36 -26.01
N GLU A 902 -27.99 -36.19 -25.28
CA GLU A 902 -26.76 -35.79 -24.55
C GLU A 902 -25.68 -35.23 -25.48
N LEU A 903 -25.50 -35.85 -26.66
CA LEU A 903 -24.47 -35.45 -27.64
C LEU A 903 -24.76 -34.08 -28.25
N GLY A 904 -26.04 -33.75 -28.47
CA GLY A 904 -26.50 -32.43 -28.90
C GLY A 904 -26.24 -31.35 -27.86
N ARG A 905 -26.58 -31.61 -26.59
CA ARG A 905 -26.34 -30.70 -25.46
C ARG A 905 -24.84 -30.41 -25.26
N ASP A 906 -24.00 -31.44 -25.37
CA ASP A 906 -22.54 -31.28 -25.28
C ASP A 906 -21.98 -30.47 -26.47
N HIS A 907 -22.47 -30.71 -27.69
CA HIS A 907 -22.07 -29.92 -28.87
C HIS A 907 -22.41 -28.44 -28.71
N GLU A 908 -23.62 -28.14 -28.24
CA GLU A 908 -24.06 -26.77 -28.01
C GLU A 908 -23.23 -26.09 -26.91
N PHE A 909 -23.00 -26.79 -25.80
CA PHE A 909 -22.19 -26.28 -24.70
C PHE A 909 -20.75 -25.95 -25.14
N LEU A 910 -20.08 -26.86 -25.87
CA LEU A 910 -18.75 -26.61 -26.43
C LEU A 910 -18.76 -25.44 -27.43
N GLY A 911 -19.86 -25.25 -28.17
CA GLY A 911 -20.08 -24.07 -29.02
C GLY A 911 -20.12 -22.76 -28.22
N ARG A 912 -20.81 -22.74 -27.07
CA ARG A 912 -20.84 -21.58 -26.17
C ARG A 912 -19.47 -21.29 -25.54
N VAL A 913 -18.69 -22.33 -25.22
CA VAL A 913 -17.30 -22.18 -24.76
C VAL A 913 -16.44 -21.50 -25.83
N LEU A 914 -16.55 -21.90 -27.11
CA LEU A 914 -15.87 -21.23 -28.24
C LEU A 914 -16.27 -19.76 -28.41
N ALA A 915 -17.52 -19.42 -28.12
CA ALA A 915 -18.04 -18.05 -28.20
C ALA A 915 -17.68 -17.18 -26.99
N LEU A 916 -16.95 -17.70 -26.00
CA LEU A 916 -16.65 -16.99 -24.76
C LEU A 916 -15.74 -15.76 -24.96
N LYS A 917 -14.93 -15.73 -26.02
CA LYS A 917 -13.92 -14.68 -26.25
C LYS A 917 -14.53 -13.28 -26.29
N GLY A 918 -14.32 -12.51 -25.22
CA GLY A 918 -14.82 -11.13 -25.08
C GLY A 918 -16.28 -11.02 -24.60
N THR A 919 -16.88 -12.11 -24.11
CA THR A 919 -18.26 -12.12 -23.58
C THR A 919 -18.28 -12.37 -22.07
N PRO A 920 -19.37 -12.02 -21.34
CA PRO A 920 -19.44 -12.25 -19.89
C PRO A 920 -19.69 -13.73 -19.58
N LEU A 921 -19.26 -14.20 -18.40
CA LEU A 921 -19.39 -15.60 -17.96
C LEU A 921 -20.82 -16.18 -18.07
N GLY A 922 -21.85 -15.32 -17.97
CA GLY A 922 -23.24 -15.71 -18.12
C GLY A 922 -23.60 -16.33 -19.48
N THR A 923 -22.80 -16.09 -20.54
CA THR A 923 -23.02 -16.69 -21.86
C THR A 923 -22.85 -18.21 -21.87
N LEU A 924 -22.08 -18.76 -20.94
CA LEU A 924 -21.92 -20.22 -20.80
C LEU A 924 -23.18 -20.91 -20.27
N GLN A 925 -24.07 -20.17 -19.60
CA GLN A 925 -25.29 -20.69 -18.96
C GLN A 925 -25.02 -21.95 -18.11
N LEU A 926 -24.02 -21.88 -17.23
CA LEU A 926 -23.70 -23.01 -16.37
C LEU A 926 -24.80 -23.20 -15.33
N ASP A 927 -25.27 -24.43 -15.17
CA ASP A 927 -26.12 -24.81 -14.05
C ASP A 927 -25.32 -24.81 -12.73
N ALA A 928 -26.00 -25.09 -11.60
CA ALA A 928 -25.37 -25.09 -10.28
C ALA A 928 -24.23 -26.12 -10.17
N LYS A 929 -24.38 -27.29 -10.82
CA LYS A 929 -23.39 -28.38 -10.80
C LYS A 929 -22.12 -28.00 -11.55
N ARG A 930 -22.27 -27.49 -12.78
CA ARG A 930 -21.16 -27.03 -13.63
C ARG A 930 -20.49 -25.79 -13.02
N SER A 931 -21.26 -24.87 -12.44
CA SER A 931 -20.72 -23.71 -11.72
C SER A 931 -19.89 -24.13 -10.51
N ALA A 932 -20.38 -25.07 -9.69
CA ALA A 932 -19.63 -25.61 -8.55
C ALA A 932 -18.36 -26.33 -9.02
N MET A 933 -18.44 -27.15 -10.06
CA MET A 933 -17.28 -27.88 -10.60
C MET A 933 -16.20 -26.94 -11.13
N LEU A 934 -16.59 -25.88 -11.85
CA LEU A 934 -15.66 -24.85 -12.33
C LEU A 934 -14.87 -24.23 -11.16
N LEU A 935 -15.57 -23.87 -10.09
CA LEU A 935 -14.96 -23.28 -8.90
C LEU A 935 -14.08 -24.29 -8.16
N LEU A 936 -14.53 -25.53 -8.00
CA LEU A 936 -13.77 -26.59 -7.31
C LEU A 936 -12.43 -26.90 -7.97
N LEU A 937 -12.35 -26.83 -9.30
CA LEU A 937 -11.13 -27.11 -10.04
C LEU A 937 -10.13 -25.95 -10.00
N ASN A 938 -10.64 -24.71 -9.90
CA ASN A 938 -9.80 -23.51 -10.01
C ASN A 938 -9.42 -22.88 -8.66
N LEU A 939 -10.26 -23.01 -7.62
CA LEU A 939 -9.96 -22.51 -6.28
C LEU A 939 -8.99 -23.46 -5.57
N GLU A 940 -7.93 -22.95 -4.98
CA GLU A 940 -6.85 -23.72 -4.34
C GLU A 940 -6.91 -23.69 -2.81
N SER A 941 -7.66 -22.76 -2.21
CA SER A 941 -7.79 -22.66 -0.76
C SER A 941 -8.91 -23.56 -0.19
N HIS A 942 -9.11 -23.49 1.14
CA HIS A 942 -10.20 -24.15 1.84
C HIS A 942 -11.61 -23.75 1.36
N ILE A 943 -11.69 -22.67 0.57
CA ILE A 943 -12.93 -22.18 -0.03
C ILE A 943 -13.48 -23.18 -1.03
N ALA A 944 -12.62 -23.95 -1.72
CA ALA A 944 -13.05 -25.05 -2.58
C ALA A 944 -13.87 -26.09 -1.79
N ALA A 945 -13.39 -26.53 -0.63
CA ALA A 945 -14.13 -27.47 0.23
C ALA A 945 -15.48 -26.89 0.68
N ARG A 946 -15.55 -25.57 0.86
CA ARG A 946 -16.80 -24.89 1.23
C ARG A 946 -17.80 -24.84 0.08
N VAL A 947 -17.33 -24.56 -1.14
CA VAL A 947 -18.15 -24.66 -2.37
C VAL A 947 -18.72 -26.07 -2.51
N LYS A 948 -17.91 -27.10 -2.23
CA LYS A 948 -18.36 -28.50 -2.22
C LYS A 948 -19.51 -28.69 -1.21
N ASN A 949 -19.33 -28.25 0.04
CA ASN A 949 -20.36 -28.38 1.06
C ASN A 949 -21.65 -27.62 0.71
N MET A 950 -21.54 -26.42 0.13
CA MET A 950 -22.71 -25.63 -0.33
C MET A 950 -23.46 -26.34 -1.46
N PHE A 951 -22.72 -26.99 -2.36
CA PHE A 951 -23.30 -27.78 -3.43
C PHE A 951 -24.01 -29.02 -2.88
N GLU A 952 -23.36 -29.79 -2.00
CA GLU A 952 -23.93 -30.99 -1.37
C GLU A 952 -25.15 -30.69 -0.50
N ALA A 953 -25.17 -29.52 0.16
CA ALA A 953 -26.31 -29.03 0.94
C ALA A 953 -27.43 -28.41 0.08
N GLY A 954 -27.33 -28.44 -1.26
CA GLY A 954 -28.35 -27.90 -2.17
C GLY A 954 -28.45 -26.37 -2.20
N GLN A 955 -27.57 -25.64 -1.53
CA GLN A 955 -27.65 -24.18 -1.39
C GLN A 955 -27.42 -23.43 -2.71
N LEU A 956 -26.76 -24.08 -3.69
CA LEU A 956 -26.48 -23.52 -5.01
C LEU A 956 -27.60 -23.77 -6.03
N ALA A 957 -28.57 -24.62 -5.72
CA ALA A 957 -29.62 -25.02 -6.66
C ALA A 957 -30.45 -23.81 -7.14
N GLY A 958 -30.75 -23.77 -8.45
CA GLY A 958 -31.54 -22.71 -9.08
C GLY A 958 -30.86 -21.34 -9.17
N ARG A 959 -29.61 -21.17 -8.69
CA ARG A 959 -28.88 -19.89 -8.75
C ARG A 959 -28.07 -19.78 -10.04
N PRO A 960 -28.06 -18.62 -10.71
CA PRO A 960 -27.21 -18.41 -11.88
C PRO A 960 -25.73 -18.34 -11.47
N THR A 961 -24.82 -18.73 -12.37
CA THR A 961 -23.36 -18.75 -12.15
C THR A 961 -22.84 -17.46 -11.54
N LYS A 962 -23.26 -16.31 -12.07
CA LYS A 962 -22.84 -14.98 -11.56
C LYS A 962 -23.17 -14.81 -10.08
N ARG A 963 -24.36 -15.25 -9.64
CA ARG A 963 -24.78 -15.17 -8.23
C ARG A 963 -23.98 -16.13 -7.36
N ILE A 964 -23.69 -17.34 -7.84
CA ILE A 964 -22.83 -18.30 -7.14
C ILE A 964 -21.42 -17.72 -6.96
N VAL A 965 -20.81 -17.19 -8.02
CA VAL A 965 -19.49 -16.54 -7.97
C VAL A 965 -19.48 -15.38 -6.98
N THR A 966 -20.48 -14.50 -7.05
CA THR A 966 -20.60 -13.34 -6.15
C THR A 966 -20.71 -13.80 -4.68
N MET A 967 -21.55 -14.79 -4.39
CA MET A 967 -21.69 -15.31 -3.03
C MET A 967 -20.37 -15.90 -2.48
N VAL A 968 -19.64 -16.65 -3.30
CA VAL A 968 -18.36 -17.25 -2.90
C VAL A 968 -17.31 -16.16 -2.69
N GLN A 969 -17.29 -15.14 -3.55
CA GLN A 969 -16.39 -13.99 -3.46
C GLN A 969 -16.69 -13.12 -2.24
N ASP A 970 -17.95 -12.76 -1.99
CA ASP A 970 -18.37 -12.00 -0.80
C ASP A 970 -17.92 -12.72 0.47
N ARG A 971 -18.11 -14.05 0.50
CA ARG A 971 -17.68 -14.88 1.61
C ARG A 971 -16.16 -14.93 1.76
N LEU A 972 -15.43 -15.11 0.66
CA LEU A 972 -13.97 -15.09 0.64
C LEU A 972 -13.45 -13.76 1.18
N GLN A 973 -14.02 -12.65 0.71
CA GLN A 973 -13.63 -11.31 1.12
C GLN A 973 -13.91 -11.08 2.61
N TRP A 974 -15.04 -11.59 3.11
CA TRP A 974 -15.37 -11.58 4.53
C TRP A 974 -14.33 -12.34 5.37
N GLU A 975 -13.95 -13.56 4.97
CA GLU A 975 -12.95 -14.36 5.70
C GLU A 975 -11.55 -13.73 5.63
N LEU A 976 -11.17 -13.23 4.45
CA LEU A 976 -9.88 -12.57 4.21
C LEU A 976 -9.72 -11.30 5.04
N ASN A 977 -10.80 -10.54 5.27
CA ASN A 977 -10.78 -9.38 6.16
C ASN A 977 -10.46 -9.79 7.62
N ILE A 978 -11.05 -10.88 8.10
CA ILE A 978 -10.80 -11.38 9.46
C ILE A 978 -9.39 -11.96 9.57
N ILE A 979 -8.93 -12.71 8.57
CA ILE A 979 -7.57 -13.25 8.51
C ILE A 979 -6.52 -12.13 8.46
N ARG A 980 -6.77 -11.04 7.71
CA ARG A 980 -5.90 -9.85 7.70
C ARG A 980 -5.80 -9.25 9.11
N ALA A 981 -6.92 -9.09 9.81
CA ALA A 981 -6.93 -8.59 11.18
C ALA A 981 -6.16 -9.52 12.14
N TYR A 982 -6.36 -10.83 12.02
CA TYR A 982 -5.62 -11.85 12.78
C TYR A 982 -4.11 -11.78 12.53
N ASN A 983 -3.69 -11.77 11.27
CA ASN A 983 -2.28 -11.71 10.88
C ASN A 983 -1.60 -10.38 11.25
N LYS A 984 -2.33 -9.26 11.29
CA LYS A 984 -1.78 -7.98 11.74
C LYS A 984 -1.28 -8.05 13.19
N LEU A 985 -1.89 -8.90 14.00
CA LEU A 985 -1.60 -9.04 15.42
C LEU A 985 -0.70 -10.25 15.73
N THR A 986 -0.01 -10.81 14.73
CA THR A 986 0.97 -11.91 14.91
C THR A 986 2.39 -11.37 15.04
N ASN A 987 3.08 -11.78 16.10
CA ASN A 987 4.39 -11.26 16.49
C ASN A 987 5.55 -12.27 16.32
N VAL A 988 5.32 -13.44 15.70
CA VAL A 988 6.38 -14.44 15.51
C VAL A 988 7.09 -14.17 14.17
N PRO A 989 8.41 -13.92 14.14
CA PRO A 989 9.18 -13.91 12.90
C PRO A 989 9.20 -15.32 12.29
N ARG A 990 9.14 -15.40 10.96
CA ARG A 990 9.11 -16.67 10.21
C ARG A 990 10.34 -17.52 10.44
#